data_AF-A0A7Y7I815-F1
#
_entry.id   AF-A0A7Y7I815-F1
#
_cell.length_a   1.000
_cell.length_b   1.000
_cell.length_c   1.000
_cell.angle_alpha   90.00
_cell.angle_beta   90.00
_cell.angle_gamma   90.00
#
_symmetry.space_group_name_H-M   'P 1'
#
loop_
_entity.id
_entity.type
_entity.pdbx_description
1 polymer ?
#
loop_
_entity_poly.entity_id
_entity_poly.type
_entity_poly.pdbx_seq_one_letter_code
_entity_poly.pdbx_strand_id
1 'polypeptide(L)'
;MTHYSNDDDKKAAVLDRRTFFIGTASALALGTTACGGGGGSSAGVPQAAGVAVLPQPAASDAGQLPAAAPAAQPAAAAPAAVPERQPASVTGVFKHPGLLVTEPDFARIRELIKTGQQPWTDWYKKLCADKFSILETRPYPLAGVYRQDGSKNNLYVDIWRAWSLALRWKLSGDDRFADKAAEFLDAWADTLKEIGTVPPGSTAHDDHTFILMAGMQGHQFAQIGEILRTYPGWPRDKLKRFQDMLMTVCAPISSWFLSEGRMGSHANWDMASMVGAMAIGIFCDNAELYRLACDSYAANNRGKLRNFGNGSALHGVYYMHPGHFGQWEESGRDQGHATLGMSLGGDVMEMAWNQGDDLYGLYNNRFLSAAEYVARTNLQDENGKPYVMPYVLEQNPTAPHTSQWTEVAFGPTPDGKYIGFGRNCWEPMFNHYVNRLGIAAPNVARMVPYCEAKYGGSSDDIWWPTLIHRRVPYAGPMKPPSGLTGYLNDGRVLLSWWGSVGATSYVVQCGSSASGPFTTVATVAADQLLTYTDAPSSGTWFYQVIAQGPGAPGTGSNIVRVAVPGELGFRMPLDGASGLVPTGTLLRPDGTTTVVEGKLVDGVTWGEGRNKDKAPMFDGKSSGIQLPAGLFSNLDDFTVSIWAYANGYRWDTCILFAGTDANSALGIAPQAGRGGLRFGIFGATGNDARALEGPSALPTRRWVHVAYTQEGTTGRLYLDGVEVANADYMTLTPRQVGDQVAFLGRNWAHPAFNGRLQDFRIYVGALSAVEIAALAKSD
;
A
#
# COMPACT_ATOMS: atom_id res chain seq x y z
N MET A 1 -3.24 -30.57 15.50
CA MET A 1 -2.76 -29.78 16.66
C MET A 1 -1.74 -30.61 17.40
N THR A 2 -0.51 -30.12 17.41
CA THR A 2 0.65 -30.66 18.14
C THR A 2 1.48 -29.42 18.48
N HIS A 3 2.04 -29.37 19.68
CA HIS A 3 2.82 -28.20 20.10
C HIS A 3 4.11 -28.11 19.26
N TYR A 4 4.29 -27.02 18.53
CA TYR A 4 5.62 -26.56 18.12
C TYR A 4 6.32 -25.96 19.35
N SER A 5 7.57 -26.36 19.61
CA SER A 5 8.31 -25.99 20.83
C SER A 5 9.33 -24.88 20.58
N ASN A 6 9.30 -23.84 21.43
CA ASN A 6 10.09 -22.60 21.34
C ASN A 6 11.61 -22.75 21.63
N ASP A 7 12.28 -23.79 21.13
CA ASP A 7 13.67 -24.09 21.54
C ASP A 7 14.78 -23.48 20.65
N ASP A 8 14.49 -23.05 19.42
CA ASP A 8 15.40 -22.26 18.56
C ASP A 8 15.09 -20.73 18.57
N ASP A 9 14.19 -20.31 19.47
CA ASP A 9 13.50 -19.00 19.52
C ASP A 9 14.40 -17.83 20.00
N LYS A 10 15.70 -17.88 19.69
CA LYS A 10 16.74 -16.92 20.14
C LYS A 10 17.59 -16.31 19.03
N LYS A 11 17.36 -16.67 17.76
CA LYS A 11 18.07 -16.08 16.61
C LYS A 11 17.21 -15.71 15.40
N ALA A 12 15.88 -15.83 15.48
CA ALA A 12 14.99 -15.23 14.49
C ALA A 12 15.16 -13.69 14.50
N ALA A 13 15.73 -13.14 13.43
CA ALA A 13 16.19 -11.76 13.41
C ALA A 13 15.03 -10.75 13.28
N VAL A 14 14.56 -10.26 14.44
CA VAL A 14 14.13 -8.85 14.52
C VAL A 14 15.40 -8.03 14.27
N LEU A 15 15.54 -7.50 13.03
CA LEU A 15 16.64 -6.60 12.68
C LEU A 15 16.70 -5.46 13.70
N ASP A 16 17.90 -5.22 14.21
CA ASP A 16 18.03 -4.67 15.56
C ASP A 16 17.60 -3.19 15.61
N ARG A 17 16.63 -2.87 16.48
CA ARG A 17 16.13 -1.51 16.72
C ARG A 17 17.23 -0.53 17.16
N ARG A 18 18.43 -1.03 17.46
CA ARG A 18 19.67 -0.26 17.55
C ARG A 18 19.95 0.64 16.33
N THR A 19 19.59 0.29 15.09
CA THR A 19 20.04 1.04 13.87
C THR A 19 19.70 2.54 13.88
N PHE A 20 18.58 2.95 14.48
CA PHE A 20 18.22 4.37 14.60
C PHE A 20 19.14 5.15 15.56
N PHE A 21 19.75 4.49 16.54
CA PHE A 21 20.54 5.12 17.61
C PHE A 21 22.02 4.71 17.64
N ILE A 22 22.41 3.61 16.97
CA ILE A 22 23.78 3.10 16.91
C ILE A 22 24.13 2.99 15.43
N GLY A 23 25.20 3.67 15.02
CA GLY A 23 25.64 3.73 13.63
C GLY A 23 26.00 2.35 13.06
N THR A 24 25.81 2.21 11.74
CA THR A 24 26.09 1.00 10.98
C THR A 24 27.59 0.72 10.87
N ALA A 25 28.08 -0.17 11.74
CA ALA A 25 29.45 -0.71 11.69
C ALA A 25 29.41 -2.23 11.42
N SER A 26 29.86 -2.60 10.23
CA SER A 26 30.10 -3.91 9.63
C SER A 26 30.02 -5.19 10.50
N ALA A 27 29.22 -6.17 10.07
CA ALA A 27 29.47 -7.61 10.31
C ALA A 27 28.80 -8.50 9.26
N LEU A 28 29.57 -9.36 8.57
CA LEU A 28 29.06 -10.58 7.94
C LEU A 28 29.16 -11.74 8.95
N ALA A 29 28.18 -12.66 8.96
CA ALA A 29 28.39 -14.13 8.90
C ALA A 29 27.17 -14.95 9.37
N LEU A 30 26.83 -16.00 8.58
CA LEU A 30 26.22 -17.29 8.97
C LEU A 30 24.86 -17.33 9.71
N GLY A 31 23.95 -18.22 9.26
CA GLY A 31 22.96 -18.84 10.16
C GLY A 31 21.53 -18.97 9.62
N THR A 32 21.23 -20.12 9.03
CA THR A 32 19.94 -20.64 8.53
C THR A 32 18.79 -20.76 9.56
N THR A 33 17.59 -21.07 9.02
CA THR A 33 16.41 -21.79 9.62
C THR A 33 15.51 -21.13 10.70
N ALA A 34 14.23 -20.92 10.33
CA ALA A 34 13.02 -21.68 10.72
C ALA A 34 12.64 -21.99 12.21
N CYS A 35 11.35 -22.13 12.63
CA CYS A 35 10.02 -21.78 12.05
C CYS A 35 8.85 -21.94 13.08
N GLY A 36 7.80 -21.09 13.04
CA GLY A 36 6.41 -21.35 13.54
C GLY A 36 6.16 -21.53 15.06
N GLY A 37 4.91 -21.58 15.58
CA GLY A 37 3.61 -21.20 14.98
C GLY A 37 2.34 -21.87 15.56
N GLY A 38 1.30 -21.09 15.91
CA GLY A 38 -0.14 -21.44 15.72
C GLY A 38 -1.01 -22.10 16.83
N GLY A 39 -2.35 -21.97 16.65
CA GLY A 39 -3.45 -22.68 17.37
C GLY A 39 -4.12 -21.93 18.54
N GLY A 40 -5.46 -21.89 18.77
CA GLY A 40 -6.64 -22.48 18.10
C GLY A 40 -7.44 -23.44 19.02
N SER A 41 -8.79 -23.51 19.10
CA SER A 41 -9.93 -22.79 18.47
C SER A 41 -10.92 -22.25 19.55
N SER A 42 -12.23 -22.54 19.79
CA SER A 42 -13.43 -23.22 19.19
C SER A 42 -14.59 -23.15 20.24
N ALA A 43 -15.91 -23.33 20.00
CA ALA A 43 -16.86 -23.18 18.88
C ALA A 43 -18.32 -23.48 19.39
N GLY A 44 -19.42 -22.97 18.78
CA GLY A 44 -20.81 -23.37 19.13
C GLY A 44 -21.96 -22.55 18.48
N VAL A 45 -23.03 -23.21 17.99
CA VAL A 45 -24.18 -22.65 17.19
C VAL A 45 -25.45 -23.51 17.41
N PRO A 46 -26.65 -22.97 17.75
CA PRO A 46 -27.80 -22.83 16.81
C PRO A 46 -28.79 -21.66 17.20
N GLN A 47 -30.07 -21.46 16.79
CA GLN A 47 -31.05 -22.13 15.88
C GLN A 47 -32.23 -21.17 15.48
N ALA A 48 -32.86 -21.35 14.29
CA ALA A 48 -34.27 -21.08 13.92
C ALA A 48 -34.95 -19.67 14.08
N ALA A 49 -36.04 -19.27 13.39
CA ALA A 49 -36.68 -19.63 12.09
C ALA A 49 -37.85 -18.64 11.73
N GLY A 50 -38.34 -18.64 10.47
CA GLY A 50 -39.56 -17.90 9.97
C GLY A 50 -39.25 -16.66 9.10
N VAL A 51 -39.77 -16.38 7.88
CA VAL A 51 -41.01 -16.72 7.10
C VAL A 51 -42.25 -15.91 7.56
N ALA A 52 -43.06 -15.18 6.75
CA ALA A 52 -43.32 -15.13 5.28
C ALA A 52 -43.61 -13.67 4.78
N VAL A 53 -43.36 -13.23 3.51
CA VAL A 53 -44.13 -13.34 2.23
C VAL A 53 -45.29 -12.33 1.98
N LEU A 54 -45.04 -11.31 1.13
CA LEU A 54 -45.82 -10.74 -0.03
C LEU A 54 -47.34 -10.35 0.08
N PRO A 55 -48.02 -9.72 -0.92
CA PRO A 55 -47.61 -9.09 -2.21
C PRO A 55 -48.16 -7.65 -2.53
N GLN A 56 -47.80 -7.14 -3.72
CA GLN A 56 -48.35 -6.03 -4.57
C GLN A 56 -49.76 -6.33 -5.20
N PRO A 57 -50.36 -5.54 -6.15
CA PRO A 57 -50.01 -4.25 -6.84
C PRO A 57 -51.13 -3.16 -6.65
N ALA A 58 -51.71 -2.33 -7.56
CA ALA A 58 -51.61 -2.01 -9.02
C ALA A 58 -52.37 -0.71 -9.44
N ALA A 59 -52.05 -0.13 -10.63
CA ALA A 59 -52.93 0.65 -11.56
C ALA A 59 -53.60 1.99 -11.11
N SER A 60 -53.98 2.97 -11.97
CA SER A 60 -53.72 3.31 -13.41
C SER A 60 -54.28 4.73 -13.76
N ASP A 61 -53.78 5.36 -14.86
CA ASP A 61 -54.42 6.25 -15.88
C ASP A 61 -55.71 7.09 -15.60
N ALA A 62 -55.98 8.25 -16.22
CA ALA A 62 -55.22 9.21 -17.06
C ALA A 62 -56.10 10.48 -17.31
N GLY A 63 -55.55 11.62 -17.77
CA GLY A 63 -56.37 12.81 -18.12
C GLY A 63 -55.62 14.08 -18.56
N GLN A 64 -56.28 14.96 -19.32
CA GLN A 64 -55.79 16.20 -19.96
C GLN A 64 -56.95 17.22 -20.07
N LEU A 65 -56.80 18.53 -20.25
CA LEU A 65 -55.66 19.49 -20.41
C LEU A 65 -56.11 20.82 -19.67
N PRO A 66 -55.69 22.10 -19.92
CA PRO A 66 -54.79 22.72 -20.91
C PRO A 66 -53.57 23.45 -20.28
N ALA A 67 -52.79 24.17 -21.11
CA ALA A 67 -51.54 24.81 -20.72
C ALA A 67 -51.70 26.17 -19.99
N ALA A 68 -50.76 26.43 -19.08
CA ALA A 68 -50.50 27.74 -18.46
C ALA A 68 -49.02 28.13 -18.64
N ALA A 69 -48.64 29.33 -18.19
CA ALA A 69 -47.30 29.89 -18.35
C ALA A 69 -46.17 28.96 -17.82
N PRO A 70 -44.93 29.06 -18.33
CA PRO A 70 -43.81 28.24 -17.90
C PRO A 70 -43.43 28.55 -16.44
N ALA A 71 -44.02 27.79 -15.51
CA ALA A 71 -43.52 27.68 -14.16
C ALA A 71 -42.07 27.18 -14.21
N ALA A 72 -41.22 27.69 -13.31
CA ALA A 72 -39.87 27.17 -13.16
C ALA A 72 -39.95 25.65 -12.93
N GLN A 73 -39.21 24.87 -13.72
CA GLN A 73 -39.10 23.43 -13.46
C GLN A 73 -38.61 23.26 -12.01
N PRO A 74 -39.30 22.46 -11.18
CA PRO A 74 -38.68 21.97 -9.96
C PRO A 74 -37.37 21.31 -10.38
N ALA A 75 -36.26 21.69 -9.76
CA ALA A 75 -34.99 21.03 -10.00
C ALA A 75 -35.20 19.53 -9.83
N ALA A 76 -34.93 18.75 -10.88
CA ALA A 76 -35.23 17.32 -10.89
C ALA A 76 -34.56 16.70 -9.67
N ALA A 77 -35.37 16.20 -8.74
CA ALA A 77 -34.88 15.73 -7.45
C ALA A 77 -33.77 14.71 -7.73
N ALA A 78 -32.56 14.99 -7.24
CA ALA A 78 -31.42 14.13 -7.46
C ALA A 78 -31.82 12.70 -7.07
N PRO A 79 -31.59 11.69 -7.93
CA PRO A 79 -32.09 10.34 -7.69
C PRO A 79 -31.62 9.91 -6.31
N ALA A 80 -32.59 9.61 -5.44
CA ALA A 80 -32.35 9.48 -4.01
C ALA A 80 -31.16 8.56 -3.78
N ALA A 81 -30.11 9.09 -3.13
CA ALA A 81 -28.82 8.45 -3.10
C ALA A 81 -28.97 7.00 -2.61
N VAL A 82 -28.61 6.05 -3.47
CA VAL A 82 -28.61 4.63 -3.11
C VAL A 82 -27.70 4.53 -1.87
N PRO A 83 -28.21 4.06 -0.72
CA PRO A 83 -27.47 4.16 0.54
C PRO A 83 -26.13 3.46 0.37
N GLU A 84 -25.06 4.22 0.57
CA GLU A 84 -23.70 3.81 0.21
C GLU A 84 -23.35 2.52 0.94
N ARG A 85 -23.25 1.42 0.16
CA ARG A 85 -23.14 0.09 0.74
C ARG A 85 -21.77 -0.06 1.38
N GLN A 86 -21.77 0.03 2.71
CA GLN A 86 -20.59 -0.10 3.57
C GLN A 86 -19.70 -1.30 3.15
N PRO A 87 -18.37 -1.13 3.13
CA PRO A 87 -17.43 -2.14 2.64
C PRO A 87 -17.39 -3.40 3.53
N ALA A 88 -16.82 -4.48 3.00
CA ALA A 88 -16.67 -5.73 3.74
C ALA A 88 -15.68 -5.58 4.93
N SER A 89 -14.67 -4.71 4.84
CA SER A 89 -13.72 -4.48 5.94
C SER A 89 -14.33 -3.75 7.16
N VAL A 90 -15.56 -3.23 7.02
CA VAL A 90 -16.36 -2.58 8.06
C VAL A 90 -17.55 -3.45 8.47
N THR A 91 -18.24 -4.08 7.50
CA THR A 91 -19.46 -4.88 7.77
C THR A 91 -19.19 -6.33 8.14
N GLY A 92 -18.08 -6.92 7.67
CA GLY A 92 -17.85 -8.36 7.75
C GLY A 92 -18.78 -9.23 6.88
N VAL A 93 -19.54 -8.63 5.96
CA VAL A 93 -20.53 -9.33 5.11
C VAL A 93 -20.08 -9.34 3.65
N PHE A 94 -19.85 -10.53 3.11
CA PHE A 94 -19.30 -10.73 1.77
C PHE A 94 -20.36 -10.80 0.66
N LYS A 95 -19.92 -10.54 -0.57
CA LYS A 95 -20.64 -10.77 -1.83
C LYS A 95 -20.08 -12.03 -2.49
N HIS A 96 -20.95 -12.82 -3.12
CA HIS A 96 -20.58 -14.10 -3.74
C HIS A 96 -21.35 -14.40 -5.04
N PRO A 97 -20.70 -14.94 -6.09
CA PRO A 97 -19.25 -14.98 -6.29
C PRO A 97 -18.65 -13.57 -6.28
N GLY A 98 -17.62 -13.35 -5.46
CA GLY A 98 -17.05 -12.02 -5.21
C GLY A 98 -15.54 -12.01 -4.96
N LEU A 99 -14.84 -13.05 -5.40
CA LEU A 99 -13.39 -13.02 -5.57
C LEU A 99 -13.04 -12.33 -6.91
N LEU A 100 -12.17 -12.88 -7.75
CA LEU A 100 -11.69 -12.18 -8.97
C LEU A 100 -12.74 -12.05 -10.08
N VAL A 101 -13.75 -12.93 -10.10
CA VAL A 101 -14.78 -12.97 -11.15
C VAL A 101 -16.16 -13.02 -10.51
N THR A 102 -16.95 -11.96 -10.68
CA THR A 102 -18.32 -11.89 -10.17
C THR A 102 -19.30 -12.56 -11.14
N GLU A 103 -20.51 -12.94 -10.70
CA GLU A 103 -21.53 -13.45 -11.64
C GLU A 103 -21.94 -12.42 -12.72
N PRO A 104 -22.00 -11.10 -12.45
CA PRO A 104 -22.05 -10.08 -13.51
C PRO A 104 -20.89 -10.12 -14.52
N ASP A 105 -19.66 -10.41 -14.09
CA ASP A 105 -18.53 -10.60 -15.00
C ASP A 105 -18.70 -11.86 -15.86
N PHE A 106 -19.09 -12.99 -15.25
CA PHE A 106 -19.42 -14.21 -16.01
C PHE A 106 -20.56 -14.00 -17.01
N ALA A 107 -21.61 -13.26 -16.63
CA ALA A 107 -22.71 -12.91 -17.53
C ALA A 107 -22.23 -12.07 -18.72
N ARG A 108 -21.35 -11.09 -18.50
CA ARG A 108 -20.68 -10.33 -19.58
C ARG A 108 -19.87 -11.25 -20.49
N ILE A 109 -19.00 -12.09 -19.93
CA ILE A 109 -18.10 -12.95 -20.71
C ILE A 109 -18.89 -13.95 -21.56
N ARG A 110 -19.96 -14.56 -21.02
CA ARG A 110 -20.87 -15.44 -21.77
C ARG A 110 -21.49 -14.73 -22.97
N GLU A 111 -22.00 -13.51 -22.81
CA GLU A 111 -22.63 -12.77 -23.92
C GLU A 111 -21.59 -12.33 -24.97
N LEU A 112 -20.38 -11.94 -24.55
CA LEU A 112 -19.29 -11.60 -25.47
C LEU A 112 -18.81 -12.80 -26.29
N ILE A 113 -18.71 -13.99 -25.69
CA ILE A 113 -18.43 -15.25 -26.41
C ILE A 113 -19.57 -15.57 -27.40
N LYS A 114 -20.83 -15.49 -26.94
CA LYS A 114 -22.04 -15.76 -27.74
C LYS A 114 -22.20 -14.80 -28.94
N THR A 115 -21.73 -13.56 -28.81
CA THR A 115 -21.75 -12.55 -29.88
C THR A 115 -20.47 -12.50 -30.73
N GLY A 116 -19.53 -13.43 -30.51
CA GLY A 116 -18.30 -13.53 -31.30
C GLY A 116 -17.26 -12.43 -31.02
N GLN A 117 -17.41 -11.70 -29.92
CA GLN A 117 -16.54 -10.58 -29.57
C GLN A 117 -15.16 -11.04 -29.13
N GLN A 118 -14.14 -10.30 -29.57
CA GLN A 118 -12.74 -10.59 -29.30
C GLN A 118 -12.18 -9.67 -28.21
N PRO A 119 -11.26 -10.18 -27.35
CA PRO A 119 -10.55 -11.45 -27.49
C PRO A 119 -11.22 -12.64 -26.76
N TRP A 120 -12.35 -12.44 -26.07
CA TRP A 120 -13.01 -13.47 -25.25
C TRP A 120 -13.37 -14.73 -26.03
N THR A 121 -13.85 -14.58 -27.27
CA THR A 121 -14.24 -15.71 -28.12
C THR A 121 -13.07 -16.64 -28.43
N ASP A 122 -11.89 -16.09 -28.77
CA ASP A 122 -10.71 -16.91 -29.05
C ASP A 122 -10.01 -17.41 -27.78
N TRP A 123 -10.05 -16.67 -26.67
CA TRP A 123 -9.59 -17.18 -25.38
C TRP A 123 -10.47 -18.32 -24.84
N TYR A 124 -11.78 -18.28 -25.09
CA TYR A 124 -12.66 -19.39 -24.78
C TYR A 124 -12.37 -20.62 -25.65
N LYS A 125 -12.08 -20.44 -26.95
CA LYS A 125 -11.59 -21.54 -27.82
C LYS A 125 -10.27 -22.13 -27.31
N LYS A 126 -9.31 -21.30 -26.89
CA LYS A 126 -8.04 -21.75 -26.28
C LYS A 126 -8.31 -22.59 -25.02
N LEU A 127 -9.12 -22.09 -24.09
CA LEU A 127 -9.56 -22.83 -22.90
C LEU A 127 -10.19 -24.18 -23.27
N CYS A 128 -11.06 -24.21 -24.29
CA CYS A 128 -11.74 -25.43 -24.73
C CYS A 128 -10.85 -26.47 -25.42
N ALA A 129 -9.64 -26.09 -25.83
CA ALA A 129 -8.66 -26.96 -26.47
C ALA A 129 -7.50 -27.34 -25.53
N ASP A 130 -7.50 -26.84 -24.28
CA ASP A 130 -6.38 -27.04 -23.36
C ASP A 130 -6.43 -28.41 -22.67
N LYS A 131 -5.26 -29.04 -22.56
CA LYS A 131 -5.06 -30.35 -21.92
C LYS A 131 -5.47 -30.41 -20.43
N PHE A 132 -5.62 -29.27 -19.76
CA PHE A 132 -6.10 -29.17 -18.39
C PHE A 132 -7.63 -29.00 -18.30
N SER A 133 -8.34 -28.78 -19.42
CA SER A 133 -9.80 -28.60 -19.45
C SER A 133 -10.60 -29.85 -19.79
N ILE A 134 -9.96 -31.03 -19.91
CA ILE A 134 -10.60 -32.28 -20.34
C ILE A 134 -11.27 -33.04 -19.18
N LEU A 135 -12.26 -33.90 -19.47
CA LEU A 135 -12.99 -34.65 -18.44
C LEU A 135 -12.27 -35.96 -18.05
N GLU A 136 -11.44 -36.49 -18.95
CA GLU A 136 -10.79 -37.80 -18.90
C GLU A 136 -9.54 -37.80 -17.99
N THR A 137 -9.58 -37.02 -16.92
CA THR A 137 -8.50 -36.82 -15.94
C THR A 137 -8.96 -37.18 -14.53
N ARG A 138 -8.01 -37.28 -13.60
CA ARG A 138 -8.19 -37.65 -12.18
C ARG A 138 -7.32 -36.78 -11.28
N PRO A 139 -7.70 -36.56 -10.01
CA PRO A 139 -6.87 -35.89 -9.01
C PRO A 139 -5.73 -36.80 -8.51
N TYR A 140 -4.63 -36.17 -8.11
CA TYR A 140 -3.44 -36.81 -7.54
C TYR A 140 -3.03 -36.17 -6.20
N PRO A 141 -3.93 -36.14 -5.20
CA PRO A 141 -3.73 -35.38 -3.98
C PRO A 141 -2.68 -36.04 -3.07
N LEU A 142 -2.01 -35.21 -2.27
CA LEU A 142 -0.97 -35.64 -1.33
C LEU A 142 -1.24 -35.10 0.08
N ALA A 143 -0.88 -35.85 1.10
CA ALA A 143 -1.14 -35.48 2.49
C ALA A 143 -0.25 -34.32 2.98
N GLY A 144 0.98 -34.24 2.47
CA GLY A 144 1.88 -33.10 2.65
C GLY A 144 2.41 -32.63 1.30
N VAL A 145 2.60 -31.32 1.15
CA VAL A 145 3.12 -30.68 -0.07
C VAL A 145 4.26 -29.72 0.27
N TYR A 146 5.40 -29.89 -0.38
CA TYR A 146 6.67 -29.26 0.00
C TYR A 146 7.30 -28.44 -1.14
N ARG A 147 7.69 -27.19 -0.85
CA ARG A 147 8.14 -26.24 -1.89
C ARG A 147 9.49 -26.61 -2.51
N GLN A 148 10.36 -27.37 -1.83
CA GLN A 148 11.64 -27.82 -2.39
C GLN A 148 11.59 -29.18 -3.13
N ASP A 149 10.56 -30.02 -2.96
CA ASP A 149 10.49 -31.36 -3.59
C ASP A 149 9.52 -31.47 -4.78
N GLY A 150 9.21 -32.68 -5.25
CA GLY A 150 8.32 -32.92 -6.39
C GLY A 150 6.82 -32.81 -6.11
N SER A 151 6.38 -32.90 -4.85
CA SER A 151 4.97 -32.99 -4.43
C SER A 151 4.13 -31.78 -4.86
N LYS A 152 4.73 -30.58 -4.83
CA LYS A 152 4.12 -29.31 -5.26
C LYS A 152 3.58 -29.34 -6.70
N ASN A 153 4.17 -30.16 -7.58
CA ASN A 153 3.78 -30.23 -8.97
C ASN A 153 2.39 -30.87 -9.14
N ASN A 154 2.01 -31.82 -8.27
CA ASN A 154 0.66 -32.37 -8.24
C ASN A 154 -0.36 -31.27 -7.90
N LEU A 155 -0.08 -30.49 -6.84
CA LEU A 155 -0.94 -29.41 -6.37
C LEU A 155 -1.17 -28.36 -7.47
N TYR A 156 -0.10 -27.90 -8.14
CA TYR A 156 -0.21 -26.88 -9.19
C TYR A 156 -1.00 -27.39 -10.39
N VAL A 157 -0.69 -28.60 -10.89
CA VAL A 157 -1.38 -29.19 -12.05
C VAL A 157 -2.87 -29.44 -11.76
N ASP A 158 -3.23 -29.91 -10.57
CA ASP A 158 -4.62 -30.14 -10.19
C ASP A 158 -5.39 -28.84 -9.96
N ILE A 159 -4.76 -27.79 -9.45
CA ILE A 159 -5.32 -26.43 -9.41
C ILE A 159 -5.60 -25.91 -10.83
N TRP A 160 -4.63 -26.01 -11.76
CA TRP A 160 -4.81 -25.55 -13.14
C TRP A 160 -5.94 -26.31 -13.86
N ARG A 161 -6.07 -27.61 -13.59
CA ARG A 161 -7.21 -28.43 -14.04
C ARG A 161 -8.52 -27.93 -13.46
N ALA A 162 -8.67 -27.95 -12.13
CA ALA A 162 -9.91 -27.62 -11.45
C ALA A 162 -10.40 -26.19 -11.77
N TRP A 163 -9.48 -25.22 -11.93
CA TRP A 163 -9.79 -23.89 -12.42
C TRP A 163 -10.29 -23.86 -13.87
N SER A 164 -9.57 -24.51 -14.79
CA SER A 164 -9.97 -24.59 -16.20
C SER A 164 -11.33 -25.27 -16.38
N LEU A 165 -11.61 -26.30 -15.57
CA LEU A 165 -12.89 -27.00 -15.51
C LEU A 165 -14.02 -26.12 -14.92
N ALA A 166 -13.75 -25.39 -13.83
CA ALA A 166 -14.73 -24.46 -13.25
C ALA A 166 -15.10 -23.31 -14.22
N LEU A 167 -14.14 -22.79 -14.99
CA LEU A 167 -14.39 -21.83 -16.07
C LEU A 167 -15.16 -22.47 -17.25
N ARG A 168 -14.79 -23.69 -17.67
CA ARG A 168 -15.54 -24.47 -18.68
C ARG A 168 -17.01 -24.57 -18.29
N TRP A 169 -17.33 -24.89 -17.03
CA TRP A 169 -18.70 -24.93 -16.53
C TRP A 169 -19.37 -23.55 -16.57
N LYS A 170 -18.81 -22.53 -15.88
CA LYS A 170 -19.45 -21.19 -15.76
C LYS A 170 -19.72 -20.50 -17.09
N LEU A 171 -18.96 -20.84 -18.14
CA LEU A 171 -19.10 -20.26 -19.48
C LEU A 171 -19.96 -21.10 -20.44
N SER A 172 -20.16 -22.40 -20.20
CA SER A 172 -20.96 -23.29 -21.08
C SER A 172 -22.30 -23.74 -20.51
N GLY A 173 -22.44 -23.84 -19.18
CA GLY A 173 -23.57 -24.50 -18.52
C GLY A 173 -23.52 -26.05 -18.56
N ASP A 174 -22.41 -26.65 -18.99
CA ASP A 174 -22.24 -28.11 -18.99
C ASP A 174 -21.73 -28.58 -17.63
N ASP A 175 -22.66 -29.07 -16.80
CA ASP A 175 -22.42 -29.47 -15.40
C ASP A 175 -21.36 -30.57 -15.22
N ARG A 176 -21.04 -31.35 -16.26
CA ARG A 176 -19.97 -32.37 -16.21
C ARG A 176 -18.60 -31.77 -15.86
N PHE A 177 -18.38 -30.51 -16.22
CA PHE A 177 -17.17 -29.78 -15.87
C PHE A 177 -17.19 -29.30 -14.41
N ALA A 178 -18.36 -29.05 -13.82
CA ALA A 178 -18.49 -28.76 -12.40
C ALA A 178 -18.31 -30.01 -11.54
N ASP A 179 -18.92 -31.14 -11.93
CA ASP A 179 -18.70 -32.44 -11.30
C ASP A 179 -17.21 -32.78 -11.23
N LYS A 180 -16.50 -32.68 -12.37
CA LYS A 180 -15.07 -32.96 -12.44
C LYS A 180 -14.24 -31.93 -11.66
N ALA A 181 -14.58 -30.65 -11.67
CA ALA A 181 -13.87 -29.65 -10.86
C ALA A 181 -14.07 -29.89 -9.35
N ALA A 182 -15.28 -30.27 -8.93
CA ALA A 182 -15.59 -30.64 -7.55
C ALA A 182 -14.85 -31.92 -7.11
N GLU A 183 -14.70 -32.92 -7.99
CA GLU A 183 -13.89 -34.12 -7.74
C GLU A 183 -12.44 -33.77 -7.35
N PHE A 184 -11.82 -32.78 -8.03
CA PHE A 184 -10.49 -32.30 -7.66
C PHE A 184 -10.47 -31.64 -6.27
N LEU A 185 -11.36 -30.67 -6.02
CA LEU A 185 -11.38 -29.97 -4.72
C LEU A 185 -11.64 -30.93 -3.56
N ASP A 186 -12.55 -31.87 -3.75
CA ASP A 186 -12.97 -32.84 -2.73
C ASP A 186 -11.87 -33.85 -2.41
N ALA A 187 -11.15 -34.34 -3.43
CA ALA A 187 -10.02 -35.25 -3.24
C ALA A 187 -8.84 -34.59 -2.50
N TRP A 188 -8.57 -33.31 -2.78
CA TRP A 188 -7.59 -32.53 -2.00
C TRP A 188 -8.10 -32.24 -0.57
N ALA A 189 -9.39 -31.93 -0.38
CA ALA A 189 -9.99 -31.71 0.94
C ALA A 189 -9.89 -32.92 1.88
N ASP A 190 -10.16 -34.13 1.35
CA ASP A 190 -10.00 -35.36 2.13
C ASP A 190 -8.53 -35.66 2.45
N THR A 191 -7.60 -35.39 1.53
CA THR A 191 -6.22 -35.87 1.63
C THR A 191 -5.26 -34.90 2.30
N LEU A 192 -5.26 -33.61 1.95
CA LEU A 192 -4.24 -32.64 2.35
C LEU A 192 -4.28 -32.33 3.85
N LYS A 193 -3.12 -32.29 4.49
CA LYS A 193 -2.94 -32.00 5.92
C LYS A 193 -1.83 -30.97 6.20
N GLU A 194 -0.84 -30.85 5.31
CA GLU A 194 0.35 -30.01 5.55
C GLU A 194 0.86 -29.33 4.26
N ILE A 195 1.34 -28.09 4.41
CA ILE A 195 2.16 -27.36 3.44
C ILE A 195 3.44 -26.92 4.15
N GLY A 196 4.61 -27.25 3.58
CA GLY A 196 5.93 -26.94 4.16
C GLY A 196 7.00 -26.64 3.11
N THR A 197 8.23 -26.33 3.52
CA THR A 197 9.34 -26.12 2.58
C THR A 197 9.96 -27.46 2.20
N VAL A 198 10.25 -28.27 3.22
CA VAL A 198 10.87 -29.58 3.16
C VAL A 198 10.00 -30.58 3.95
N PRO A 199 10.01 -31.89 3.63
CA PRO A 199 9.29 -32.88 4.41
C PRO A 199 9.77 -32.97 5.87
N PRO A 200 8.90 -33.31 6.84
CA PRO A 200 9.29 -33.61 8.21
C PRO A 200 10.41 -34.67 8.28
N GLY A 201 11.47 -34.37 9.05
CA GLY A 201 12.66 -35.22 9.15
C GLY A 201 13.67 -35.07 8.01
N SER A 202 13.45 -34.16 7.06
CA SER A 202 14.45 -33.78 6.06
C SER A 202 15.65 -33.07 6.70
N THR A 203 16.82 -33.22 6.08
CA THR A 203 18.06 -32.47 6.42
C THR A 203 18.32 -31.31 5.47
N ALA A 204 17.42 -31.06 4.51
CA ALA A 204 17.49 -29.90 3.62
C ALA A 204 17.12 -28.60 4.36
N HIS A 205 17.59 -27.47 3.85
CA HIS A 205 17.44 -26.16 4.48
C HIS A 205 16.00 -25.63 4.35
N ASP A 206 15.32 -25.37 5.47
CA ASP A 206 14.04 -24.65 5.45
C ASP A 206 14.26 -23.13 5.32
N ASP A 207 13.90 -22.62 4.15
CA ASP A 207 13.94 -21.23 3.72
C ASP A 207 12.59 -20.49 3.87
N HIS A 208 11.59 -21.12 4.49
CA HIS A 208 10.19 -20.68 4.61
C HIS A 208 9.39 -20.49 3.31
N THR A 209 9.88 -20.88 2.13
CA THR A 209 9.16 -20.62 0.86
C THR A 209 7.79 -21.31 0.76
N PHE A 210 7.42 -22.14 1.73
CA PHE A 210 6.05 -22.59 1.98
C PHE A 210 5.05 -21.47 2.24
N ILE A 211 5.46 -20.31 2.79
CA ILE A 211 4.57 -19.17 3.06
C ILE A 211 3.99 -18.64 1.74
N LEU A 212 4.86 -18.46 0.73
CA LEU A 212 4.47 -18.11 -0.63
C LEU A 212 3.48 -19.14 -1.21
N MET A 213 3.76 -20.42 -1.02
CA MET A 213 2.92 -21.52 -1.54
C MET A 213 1.54 -21.56 -0.87
N ALA A 214 1.47 -21.46 0.46
CA ALA A 214 0.22 -21.41 1.21
C ALA A 214 -0.65 -20.20 0.81
N GLY A 215 -0.01 -19.04 0.60
CA GLY A 215 -0.66 -17.83 0.10
C GLY A 215 -1.22 -18.01 -1.31
N MET A 216 -0.36 -18.28 -2.29
CA MET A 216 -0.73 -18.32 -3.72
C MET A 216 -1.67 -19.49 -4.06
N GLN A 217 -1.39 -20.70 -3.58
CA GLN A 217 -2.24 -21.87 -3.88
C GLN A 217 -3.50 -21.91 -3.02
N GLY A 218 -3.46 -21.39 -1.78
CA GLY A 218 -4.66 -21.20 -0.96
C GLY A 218 -5.63 -20.20 -1.60
N HIS A 219 -5.09 -19.12 -2.17
CA HIS A 219 -5.83 -18.19 -3.04
C HIS A 219 -6.44 -18.89 -4.26
N GLN A 220 -5.63 -19.57 -5.07
CA GLN A 220 -6.11 -20.25 -6.29
C GLN A 220 -7.21 -21.28 -5.98
N PHE A 221 -7.08 -22.06 -4.89
CA PHE A 221 -8.12 -22.97 -4.44
C PHE A 221 -9.42 -22.26 -4.03
N ALA A 222 -9.33 -21.12 -3.32
CA ALA A 222 -10.50 -20.33 -2.95
C ALA A 222 -11.25 -19.79 -4.19
N GLN A 223 -10.55 -19.38 -5.26
CA GLN A 223 -11.19 -18.97 -6.52
C GLN A 223 -12.07 -20.08 -7.13
N ILE A 224 -11.57 -21.32 -7.15
CA ILE A 224 -12.30 -22.47 -7.71
C ILE A 224 -13.49 -22.82 -6.81
N GLY A 225 -13.28 -22.85 -5.49
CA GLY A 225 -14.34 -23.11 -4.50
C GLY A 225 -15.45 -22.07 -4.54
N GLU A 226 -15.12 -20.79 -4.67
CA GLU A 226 -16.08 -19.69 -4.76
C GLU A 226 -16.97 -19.79 -6.01
N ILE A 227 -16.38 -20.13 -7.16
CA ILE A 227 -17.13 -20.41 -8.40
C ILE A 227 -18.14 -21.54 -8.17
N LEU A 228 -17.69 -22.65 -7.57
CA LEU A 228 -18.49 -23.84 -7.34
C LEU A 228 -19.44 -23.73 -6.13
N ARG A 229 -19.36 -22.68 -5.29
CA ARG A 229 -20.13 -22.56 -4.03
C ARG A 229 -21.65 -22.61 -4.24
N THR A 230 -22.13 -22.29 -5.45
CA THR A 230 -23.56 -22.37 -5.83
C THR A 230 -23.92 -23.60 -6.67
N TYR A 231 -22.96 -24.45 -7.05
CA TYR A 231 -23.23 -25.65 -7.85
C TYR A 231 -24.04 -26.69 -7.03
N PRO A 232 -25.22 -27.16 -7.49
CA PRO A 232 -26.02 -28.14 -6.75
C PRO A 232 -25.35 -29.51 -6.60
N GLY A 233 -24.49 -29.91 -7.55
CA GLY A 233 -23.77 -31.18 -7.52
C GLY A 233 -22.55 -31.21 -6.59
N TRP A 234 -22.22 -30.11 -5.89
CA TRP A 234 -21.23 -30.12 -4.81
C TRP A 234 -21.93 -30.05 -3.44
N PRO A 235 -22.03 -31.17 -2.70
CA PRO A 235 -22.70 -31.22 -1.40
C PRO A 235 -22.16 -30.22 -0.37
N ARG A 236 -23.03 -29.73 0.50
CA ARG A 236 -22.72 -28.64 1.46
C ARG A 236 -21.70 -29.07 2.52
N ASP A 237 -21.69 -30.34 2.89
CA ASP A 237 -20.68 -31.00 3.73
C ASP A 237 -19.31 -31.06 3.04
N LYS A 238 -19.26 -31.35 1.73
CA LYS A 238 -18.02 -31.37 0.94
C LYS A 238 -17.44 -29.97 0.71
N LEU A 239 -18.30 -29.00 0.40
CA LEU A 239 -17.95 -27.57 0.39
C LEU A 239 -17.36 -27.15 1.74
N LYS A 240 -18.03 -27.50 2.85
CA LYS A 240 -17.55 -27.17 4.20
C LYS A 240 -16.21 -27.84 4.53
N ARG A 241 -16.03 -29.12 4.19
CA ARG A 241 -14.76 -29.85 4.33
C ARG A 241 -13.61 -29.17 3.58
N PHE A 242 -13.86 -28.64 2.38
CA PHE A 242 -12.86 -27.88 1.61
C PHE A 242 -12.57 -26.49 2.19
N GLN A 243 -13.59 -25.77 2.69
CA GLN A 243 -13.40 -24.54 3.47
C GLN A 243 -12.54 -24.82 4.72
N ASP A 244 -12.80 -25.91 5.44
CA ASP A 244 -12.06 -26.30 6.64
C ASP A 244 -10.62 -26.72 6.33
N MET A 245 -10.36 -27.37 5.18
CA MET A 245 -9.00 -27.62 4.69
C MET A 245 -8.24 -26.29 4.48
N LEU A 246 -8.83 -25.31 3.79
CA LEU A 246 -8.18 -24.00 3.57
C LEU A 246 -7.96 -23.23 4.88
N MET A 247 -8.92 -23.28 5.80
CA MET A 247 -8.84 -22.64 7.12
C MET A 247 -7.85 -23.33 8.08
N THR A 248 -7.46 -24.59 7.84
CA THR A 248 -6.51 -25.33 8.70
C THR A 248 -5.11 -25.46 8.10
N VAL A 249 -4.97 -25.56 6.78
CA VAL A 249 -3.68 -25.74 6.10
C VAL A 249 -3.09 -24.41 5.62
N CYS A 250 -3.88 -23.52 5.00
CA CYS A 250 -3.34 -22.33 4.34
C CYS A 250 -3.51 -21.05 5.19
N ALA A 251 -4.71 -20.78 5.68
CA ALA A 251 -5.04 -19.55 6.39
C ALA A 251 -4.16 -19.26 7.63
N PRO A 252 -3.78 -20.24 8.47
CA PRO A 252 -2.94 -19.98 9.65
C PRO A 252 -1.54 -19.46 9.27
N ILE A 253 -1.00 -19.90 8.13
CA ILE A 253 0.32 -19.50 7.63
C ILE A 253 0.31 -18.04 7.19
N SER A 254 -0.64 -17.67 6.32
CA SER A 254 -0.79 -16.29 5.83
C SER A 254 -1.10 -15.31 6.97
N SER A 255 -1.99 -15.69 7.89
CA SER A 255 -2.39 -14.83 9.01
C SER A 255 -1.28 -14.64 10.05
N TRP A 256 -0.49 -15.67 10.34
CA TRP A 256 0.72 -15.56 11.17
C TRP A 256 1.70 -14.54 10.58
N PHE A 257 2.08 -14.72 9.30
CA PHE A 257 3.08 -13.86 8.65
C PHE A 257 2.68 -12.38 8.64
N LEU A 258 1.44 -12.09 8.23
CA LEU A 258 0.90 -10.72 8.21
C LEU A 258 0.73 -10.11 9.61
N SER A 259 0.48 -10.92 10.65
CA SER A 259 0.29 -10.41 12.02
C SER A 259 1.59 -9.92 12.64
N GLU A 260 2.75 -10.47 12.25
CA GLU A 260 4.05 -10.05 12.78
C GLU A 260 4.64 -8.81 12.10
N GLY A 261 4.30 -8.54 10.83
CA GLY A 261 4.84 -7.37 10.10
C GLY A 261 6.36 -7.45 9.87
N ARG A 262 6.84 -8.60 9.37
CA ARG A 262 8.26 -8.92 9.21
C ARG A 262 8.91 -8.13 8.06
N MET A 263 10.01 -7.44 8.34
CA MET A 263 10.85 -6.78 7.30
C MET A 263 11.94 -7.69 6.70
N GLY A 264 12.19 -8.87 7.25
CA GLY A 264 13.20 -9.81 6.76
C GLY A 264 12.79 -10.60 5.51
N SER A 265 11.93 -10.05 4.67
CA SER A 265 11.34 -10.70 3.50
C SER A 265 10.93 -9.66 2.47
N HIS A 266 11.03 -9.99 1.19
CA HIS A 266 10.67 -9.10 0.06
C HIS A 266 9.15 -8.95 -0.07
N ALA A 267 8.66 -7.89 -0.72
CA ALA A 267 7.25 -7.52 -0.77
C ALA A 267 6.31 -8.62 -1.31
N ASN A 268 6.80 -9.53 -2.15
CA ASN A 268 6.02 -10.67 -2.62
C ASN A 268 5.57 -11.65 -1.52
N TRP A 269 6.29 -11.73 -0.39
CA TRP A 269 5.93 -12.62 0.73
C TRP A 269 4.67 -12.15 1.45
N ASP A 270 4.60 -10.85 1.71
CA ASP A 270 3.39 -10.19 2.19
C ASP A 270 2.29 -10.28 1.14
N MET A 271 2.53 -9.92 -0.13
CA MET A 271 1.49 -9.94 -1.16
C MET A 271 0.89 -11.34 -1.38
N ALA A 272 1.70 -12.40 -1.35
CA ALA A 272 1.22 -13.79 -1.39
C ALA A 272 0.36 -14.13 -0.15
N SER A 273 0.79 -13.68 1.03
CA SER A 273 0.04 -13.87 2.28
C SER A 273 -1.28 -13.08 2.26
N MET A 274 -1.29 -11.85 1.72
CA MET A 274 -2.47 -11.00 1.60
C MET A 274 -3.49 -11.58 0.60
N VAL A 275 -3.05 -12.03 -0.59
CA VAL A 275 -3.96 -12.62 -1.57
C VAL A 275 -4.59 -13.91 -1.04
N GLY A 276 -3.80 -14.75 -0.35
CA GLY A 276 -4.29 -15.96 0.31
C GLY A 276 -5.27 -15.67 1.45
N ALA A 277 -4.92 -14.78 2.37
CA ALA A 277 -5.77 -14.38 3.49
C ALA A 277 -7.07 -13.72 3.00
N MET A 278 -7.00 -12.83 2.01
CA MET A 278 -8.17 -12.18 1.43
C MET A 278 -9.11 -13.18 0.76
N ALA A 279 -8.58 -14.06 -0.10
CA ALA A 279 -9.39 -14.99 -0.86
C ALA A 279 -10.04 -16.08 0.00
N ILE A 280 -9.29 -16.67 0.94
CA ILE A 280 -9.84 -17.62 1.91
C ILE A 280 -10.79 -16.90 2.88
N GLY A 281 -10.46 -15.66 3.28
CA GLY A 281 -11.29 -14.83 4.15
C GLY A 281 -12.68 -14.59 3.58
N ILE A 282 -12.78 -14.21 2.31
CA ILE A 282 -14.05 -14.10 1.59
C ILE A 282 -14.72 -15.48 1.46
N PHE A 283 -14.05 -16.47 0.84
CA PHE A 283 -14.66 -17.76 0.50
C PHE A 283 -15.21 -18.54 1.72
N CYS A 284 -14.54 -18.42 2.87
CA CYS A 284 -14.92 -19.06 4.13
C CYS A 284 -15.73 -18.15 5.08
N ASP A 285 -16.25 -17.02 4.60
CA ASP A 285 -17.07 -16.07 5.36
C ASP A 285 -16.38 -15.56 6.66
N ASN A 286 -15.06 -15.37 6.61
CA ASN A 286 -14.20 -14.95 7.73
C ASN A 286 -13.75 -13.48 7.59
N ALA A 287 -14.55 -12.60 8.20
CA ALA A 287 -14.33 -11.16 8.24
C ALA A 287 -12.95 -10.75 8.81
N GLU A 288 -12.45 -11.44 9.85
CA GLU A 288 -11.20 -11.08 10.50
C GLU A 288 -9.98 -11.36 9.62
N LEU A 289 -9.99 -12.47 8.88
CA LEU A 289 -8.90 -12.83 7.96
C LEU A 289 -8.86 -11.90 6.73
N TYR A 290 -10.02 -11.56 6.18
CA TYR A 290 -10.14 -10.54 5.13
C TYR A 290 -9.66 -9.17 5.60
N ARG A 291 -10.14 -8.73 6.77
CA ARG A 291 -9.79 -7.43 7.36
C ARG A 291 -8.31 -7.35 7.70
N LEU A 292 -7.67 -8.45 8.13
CA LEU A 292 -6.22 -8.52 8.29
C LEU A 292 -5.47 -8.26 6.97
N ALA A 293 -5.92 -8.80 5.84
CA ALA A 293 -5.31 -8.51 4.53
C ALA A 293 -5.47 -7.02 4.14
N CYS A 294 -6.68 -6.47 4.21
CA CYS A 294 -6.94 -5.05 3.96
C CYS A 294 -6.10 -4.14 4.86
N ASP A 295 -6.07 -4.42 6.17
CA ASP A 295 -5.31 -3.65 7.15
C ASP A 295 -3.79 -3.75 6.93
N SER A 296 -3.31 -4.87 6.37
CA SER A 296 -1.87 -5.06 6.09
C SER A 296 -1.42 -4.31 4.84
N TYR A 297 -2.23 -4.32 3.77
CA TYR A 297 -1.93 -3.52 2.58
C TYR A 297 -2.05 -2.03 2.87
N ALA A 298 -3.15 -1.61 3.49
CA ALA A 298 -3.42 -0.20 3.78
C ALA A 298 -2.57 0.38 4.93
N ALA A 299 -1.61 -0.39 5.48
CA ALA A 299 -0.85 -0.08 6.68
C ALA A 299 -1.76 0.43 7.84
N ASN A 300 -2.97 -0.10 7.98
CA ASN A 300 -3.97 0.40 8.93
C ASN A 300 -3.77 -0.22 10.32
N ASN A 301 -3.27 0.58 11.25
CA ASN A 301 -2.97 0.13 12.61
C ASN A 301 -4.20 0.12 13.55
N ARG A 302 -5.35 0.66 13.09
CA ARG A 302 -6.62 0.79 13.83
C ARG A 302 -6.46 1.38 15.25
N GLY A 303 -5.57 2.35 15.42
CA GLY A 303 -5.33 3.05 16.68
C GLY A 303 -4.49 2.27 17.70
N LYS A 304 -3.80 1.20 17.27
CA LYS A 304 -2.86 0.42 18.07
C LYS A 304 -1.49 0.46 17.38
N LEU A 305 -0.39 0.44 18.14
CA LEU A 305 0.93 0.32 17.54
C LEU A 305 1.09 -1.08 16.92
N ARG A 306 1.19 -1.14 15.59
CA ARG A 306 1.38 -2.35 14.78
C ARG A 306 2.42 -2.06 13.69
N ASN A 307 3.27 -3.04 13.40
CA ASN A 307 4.21 -3.03 12.29
C ASN A 307 3.62 -3.74 11.05
N PHE A 308 4.11 -3.37 9.87
CA PHE A 308 3.71 -3.94 8.57
C PHE A 308 4.94 -4.40 7.79
N GLY A 309 4.81 -5.49 7.03
CA GLY A 309 5.88 -6.02 6.18
C GLY A 309 6.11 -5.18 4.91
N ASN A 310 6.99 -5.67 4.03
CA ASN A 310 7.34 -5.02 2.77
C ASN A 310 6.18 -4.93 1.77
N GLY A 311 5.15 -5.78 1.85
CA GLY A 311 3.99 -5.69 0.94
C GLY A 311 2.94 -4.63 1.29
N SER A 312 3.15 -3.79 2.31
CA SER A 312 2.25 -2.66 2.58
C SER A 312 2.36 -1.59 1.48
N ALA A 313 1.32 -0.80 1.26
CA ALA A 313 1.30 0.24 0.21
C ALA A 313 2.39 1.31 0.36
N LEU A 314 2.87 1.54 1.60
CA LEU A 314 3.94 2.49 1.90
C LEU A 314 5.33 1.86 1.95
N HIS A 315 5.45 0.54 2.16
CA HIS A 315 6.75 -0.15 2.17
C HIS A 315 7.09 -0.70 0.78
N GLY A 316 6.14 -1.36 0.11
CA GLY A 316 6.35 -1.95 -1.21
C GLY A 316 6.53 -0.89 -2.30
N VAL A 317 6.08 0.34 -2.02
CA VAL A 317 6.40 1.54 -2.80
C VAL A 317 7.01 2.58 -1.86
N TYR A 318 8.20 2.32 -1.33
CA TYR A 318 8.82 3.19 -0.32
C TYR A 318 9.22 4.57 -0.85
N TYR A 319 9.44 4.73 -2.16
CA TYR A 319 9.82 6.02 -2.75
C TYR A 319 8.95 6.43 -3.96
N MET A 320 8.41 7.64 -3.88
CA MET A 320 7.60 8.29 -4.92
C MET A 320 8.39 9.39 -5.63
N HIS A 321 8.84 9.07 -6.86
CA HIS A 321 9.52 9.96 -7.81
C HIS A 321 8.53 10.94 -8.49
N PRO A 322 9.03 12.01 -9.14
CA PRO A 322 8.21 12.90 -9.98
C PRO A 322 7.31 12.17 -10.97
N GLY A 323 6.13 12.74 -11.23
CA GLY A 323 5.13 12.20 -12.17
C GLY A 323 4.41 10.95 -11.66
N HIS A 324 4.32 10.81 -10.33
CA HIS A 324 3.76 9.65 -9.64
C HIS A 324 4.41 8.32 -10.05
N PHE A 325 5.73 8.31 -10.22
CA PHE A 325 6.50 7.09 -10.47
C PHE A 325 6.87 6.44 -9.13
N GLY A 326 6.23 5.32 -8.80
CA GLY A 326 6.43 4.61 -7.54
C GLY A 326 7.47 3.53 -7.68
N GLN A 327 8.62 3.68 -7.02
CA GLN A 327 9.66 2.65 -7.01
C GLN A 327 9.20 1.45 -6.18
N TRP A 328 9.00 0.33 -6.87
CA TRP A 328 8.57 -0.94 -6.25
C TRP A 328 9.76 -1.69 -5.64
N GLU A 329 9.62 -2.22 -4.43
CA GLU A 329 10.72 -2.80 -3.63
C GLU A 329 11.50 -3.95 -4.33
N GLU A 330 10.81 -4.87 -5.01
CA GLU A 330 11.48 -5.96 -5.75
C GLU A 330 12.21 -5.47 -7.03
N SER A 331 12.19 -4.17 -7.36
CA SER A 331 12.80 -3.64 -8.60
C SER A 331 14.33 -3.71 -8.59
N GLY A 332 14.97 -3.69 -7.42
CA GLY A 332 16.41 -3.91 -7.29
C GLY A 332 16.83 -5.39 -7.43
N ARG A 333 15.88 -6.31 -7.56
CA ARG A 333 16.11 -7.76 -7.55
C ARG A 333 16.12 -8.40 -8.94
N ASP A 334 14.95 -8.51 -9.57
CA ASP A 334 14.76 -8.97 -10.96
C ASP A 334 13.32 -8.75 -11.45
N GLN A 335 13.13 -8.86 -12.76
CA GLN A 335 11.83 -8.61 -13.41
C GLN A 335 10.78 -9.70 -13.17
N GLY A 336 11.20 -10.92 -12.79
CA GLY A 336 10.28 -11.99 -12.42
C GLY A 336 9.58 -11.69 -11.08
N HIS A 337 10.32 -11.19 -10.10
CA HIS A 337 9.79 -10.79 -8.80
C HIS A 337 9.10 -9.42 -8.83
N ALA A 338 9.62 -8.44 -9.58
CA ALA A 338 8.93 -7.15 -9.76
C ALA A 338 7.53 -7.34 -10.38
N THR A 339 7.39 -8.21 -11.39
CA THR A 339 6.07 -8.51 -11.98
C THR A 339 5.18 -9.40 -11.12
N LEU A 340 5.74 -10.26 -10.25
CA LEU A 340 4.95 -11.07 -9.30
C LEU A 340 4.12 -10.17 -8.38
N GLY A 341 4.72 -9.08 -7.88
CA GLY A 341 4.05 -8.13 -7.00
C GLY A 341 2.87 -7.44 -7.67
N MET A 342 2.98 -7.17 -8.98
CA MET A 342 1.90 -6.60 -9.77
C MET A 342 0.75 -7.61 -9.99
N SER A 343 1.04 -8.90 -10.08
CA SER A 343 -0.01 -9.94 -10.18
C SER A 343 -0.72 -10.15 -8.85
N LEU A 344 0.01 -10.46 -7.79
CA LEU A 344 -0.56 -10.74 -6.46
C LEU A 344 -1.28 -9.50 -5.90
N GLY A 345 -0.71 -8.31 -6.09
CA GLY A 345 -1.35 -7.04 -5.75
C GLY A 345 -2.59 -6.78 -6.61
N GLY A 346 -2.54 -6.99 -7.92
CA GLY A 346 -3.70 -6.83 -8.81
C GLY A 346 -4.89 -7.71 -8.42
N ASP A 347 -4.60 -8.94 -8.00
CA ASP A 347 -5.61 -9.87 -7.49
C ASP A 347 -6.20 -9.39 -6.14
N VAL A 348 -5.36 -8.95 -5.20
CA VAL A 348 -5.80 -8.31 -3.93
C VAL A 348 -6.72 -7.11 -4.21
N MET A 349 -6.34 -6.21 -5.11
CA MET A 349 -7.11 -4.99 -5.36
C MET A 349 -8.47 -5.27 -6.01
N GLU A 350 -8.57 -6.18 -6.99
CA GLU A 350 -9.86 -6.49 -7.64
C GLU A 350 -10.78 -7.32 -6.74
N MET A 351 -10.26 -8.21 -5.89
CA MET A 351 -11.07 -8.90 -4.87
C MET A 351 -11.65 -7.92 -3.85
N ALA A 352 -10.83 -7.01 -3.30
CA ALA A 352 -11.29 -5.98 -2.38
C ALA A 352 -12.33 -5.06 -3.05
N TRP A 353 -12.07 -4.62 -4.28
CA TRP A 353 -13.01 -3.80 -5.06
C TRP A 353 -14.36 -4.51 -5.25
N ASN A 354 -14.35 -5.81 -5.58
CA ASN A 354 -15.57 -6.59 -5.74
C ASN A 354 -16.35 -6.71 -4.42
N GLN A 355 -15.67 -6.73 -3.27
CA GLN A 355 -16.31 -6.63 -1.95
C GLN A 355 -16.75 -5.19 -1.58
N GLY A 356 -16.18 -4.17 -2.21
CA GLY A 356 -16.54 -2.75 -2.03
C GLY A 356 -15.49 -1.94 -1.27
N ASP A 357 -14.31 -2.52 -1.00
CA ASP A 357 -13.16 -1.84 -0.42
C ASP A 357 -12.26 -1.30 -1.54
N ASP A 358 -12.14 0.03 -1.68
CA ASP A 358 -11.25 0.63 -2.67
C ASP A 358 -9.80 0.68 -2.19
N LEU A 359 -9.08 -0.44 -2.34
CA LEU A 359 -7.64 -0.50 -2.12
C LEU A 359 -6.83 0.09 -3.30
N TYR A 360 -7.41 0.19 -4.50
CA TYR A 360 -6.77 0.77 -5.68
C TYR A 360 -6.54 2.28 -5.53
N GLY A 361 -7.51 3.01 -4.94
CA GLY A 361 -7.43 4.46 -4.74
C GLY A 361 -6.47 4.91 -3.63
N LEU A 362 -6.04 4.00 -2.75
CA LEU A 362 -5.23 4.34 -1.56
C LEU A 362 -3.93 5.07 -1.91
N TYR A 363 -3.58 6.02 -1.04
CA TYR A 363 -2.37 6.85 -1.14
C TYR A 363 -2.20 7.54 -2.51
N ASN A 364 -3.31 8.05 -3.07
CA ASN A 364 -3.38 8.67 -4.40
C ASN A 364 -2.97 7.69 -5.52
N ASN A 365 -3.62 6.52 -5.56
CA ASN A 365 -3.33 5.43 -6.49
C ASN A 365 -1.89 4.88 -6.38
N ARG A 366 -1.35 4.65 -5.17
CA ARG A 366 0.05 4.19 -5.01
C ARG A 366 0.31 2.81 -5.62
N PHE A 367 -0.71 1.98 -5.86
CA PHE A 367 -0.56 0.76 -6.68
C PHE A 367 -0.40 1.04 -8.18
N LEU A 368 -1.07 2.07 -8.74
CA LEU A 368 -0.82 2.52 -10.12
C LEU A 368 0.60 3.05 -10.29
N SER A 369 1.13 3.74 -9.29
CA SER A 369 2.51 4.28 -9.33
C SER A 369 3.56 3.18 -9.44
N ALA A 370 3.36 2.04 -8.76
CA ALA A 370 4.16 0.84 -8.92
C ALA A 370 3.94 0.17 -10.29
N ALA A 371 2.68 0.03 -10.71
CA ALA A 371 2.33 -0.64 -11.95
C ALA A 371 2.91 0.07 -13.18
N GLU A 372 2.83 1.40 -13.25
CA GLU A 372 3.45 2.19 -14.32
C GLU A 372 4.99 2.13 -14.29
N TYR A 373 5.60 2.11 -13.11
CA TYR A 373 7.05 1.97 -12.94
C TYR A 373 7.54 0.59 -13.43
N VAL A 374 6.99 -0.49 -12.90
CA VAL A 374 7.37 -1.88 -13.25
C VAL A 374 7.01 -2.20 -14.70
N ALA A 375 5.91 -1.67 -15.22
CA ALA A 375 5.58 -1.79 -16.65
C ALA A 375 6.64 -1.09 -17.51
N ARG A 376 7.03 0.15 -17.19
CA ARG A 376 8.03 0.89 -17.97
C ARG A 376 9.40 0.21 -17.98
N THR A 377 9.82 -0.36 -16.84
CA THR A 377 11.04 -1.19 -16.76
C THR A 377 11.03 -2.37 -17.75
N ASN A 378 9.86 -2.95 -18.04
CA ASN A 378 9.72 -4.08 -18.97
C ASN A 378 9.46 -3.66 -20.43
N LEU A 379 9.37 -2.36 -20.71
CA LEU A 379 9.14 -1.80 -22.03
C LEU A 379 10.42 -1.23 -22.64
N GLN A 380 10.36 -0.99 -23.95
CA GLN A 380 11.42 -0.36 -24.73
C GLN A 380 10.99 1.03 -25.23
N ASP A 381 11.97 1.88 -25.50
CA ASP A 381 11.80 3.09 -26.31
C ASP A 381 11.62 2.75 -27.81
N GLU A 382 11.43 3.78 -28.64
CA GLU A 382 11.26 3.63 -30.10
C GLU A 382 12.49 3.05 -30.81
N ASN A 383 13.65 3.05 -30.15
CA ASN A 383 14.92 2.51 -30.64
C ASN A 383 15.20 1.09 -30.13
N GLY A 384 14.26 0.47 -29.40
CA GLY A 384 14.42 -0.87 -28.81
C GLY A 384 15.28 -0.93 -27.54
N LYS A 385 15.59 0.21 -26.91
CA LYS A 385 16.40 0.30 -25.68
C LYS A 385 15.51 0.26 -24.44
N PRO A 386 16.00 -0.27 -23.30
CA PRO A 386 15.34 -0.07 -22.00
C PRO A 386 15.22 1.43 -21.67
N TYR A 387 14.16 1.81 -20.97
CA TYR A 387 14.08 3.15 -20.39
C TYR A 387 15.09 3.33 -19.24
N VAL A 388 15.69 4.51 -19.13
CA VAL A 388 16.39 4.91 -17.91
C VAL A 388 15.33 5.15 -16.82
N MET A 389 15.44 4.39 -15.73
CA MET A 389 14.51 4.44 -14.59
C MET A 389 15.16 5.21 -13.44
N PRO A 390 14.45 6.12 -12.75
CA PRO A 390 14.96 6.75 -11.55
C PRO A 390 14.93 5.74 -10.39
N TYR A 391 15.99 5.72 -9.58
CA TYR A 391 16.14 4.78 -8.47
C TYR A 391 16.80 5.49 -7.27
N VAL A 392 16.15 5.49 -6.12
CA VAL A 392 16.77 5.80 -4.81
C VAL A 392 17.35 4.50 -4.25
N LEU A 393 18.45 4.56 -3.51
CA LEU A 393 19.06 3.33 -3.00
C LEU A 393 18.16 2.57 -2.02
N GLU A 394 18.39 1.27 -1.95
CA GLU A 394 17.60 0.29 -1.23
C GLU A 394 18.55 -0.79 -0.66
N GLN A 395 18.07 -1.66 0.22
CA GLN A 395 18.77 -2.91 0.54
C GLN A 395 17.84 -4.09 0.37
N ASN A 396 18.39 -5.16 -0.18
CA ASN A 396 17.77 -6.47 -0.18
C ASN A 396 17.43 -6.89 1.28
N PRO A 397 16.17 -7.16 1.62
CA PRO A 397 15.76 -7.51 2.99
C PRO A 397 16.24 -8.88 3.49
N THR A 398 16.89 -9.69 2.64
CA THR A 398 17.30 -11.06 2.98
C THR A 398 18.82 -11.23 3.04
N ALA A 399 19.33 -11.60 4.22
CA ALA A 399 20.65 -12.23 4.32
C ALA A 399 20.65 -13.54 3.50
N PRO A 400 21.74 -13.89 2.78
CA PRO A 400 23.07 -13.30 2.84
C PRO A 400 23.33 -12.14 1.86
N HIS A 401 22.32 -11.64 1.14
CA HIS A 401 22.47 -10.62 0.10
C HIS A 401 22.63 -9.19 0.68
N THR A 402 23.65 -8.97 1.50
CA THR A 402 23.90 -7.68 2.22
C THR A 402 24.35 -6.51 1.33
N SER A 403 24.10 -6.56 0.02
CA SER A 403 24.42 -5.50 -0.94
C SER A 403 23.28 -4.47 -1.03
N GLN A 404 23.62 -3.20 -0.96
CA GLN A 404 22.71 -2.12 -1.39
C GLN A 404 22.40 -2.28 -2.88
N TRP A 405 21.12 -2.09 -3.22
CA TRP A 405 20.69 -1.90 -4.59
C TRP A 405 20.76 -0.40 -4.92
N THR A 406 21.24 -0.06 -6.10
CA THR A 406 21.47 1.32 -6.55
C THR A 406 20.88 1.62 -7.93
N GLU A 407 20.32 0.61 -8.59
CA GLU A 407 19.65 0.70 -9.89
C GLU A 407 18.60 -0.41 -10.00
N VAL A 408 17.73 -0.29 -11.01
CA VAL A 408 16.73 -1.34 -11.31
C VAL A 408 17.43 -2.55 -11.91
N ALA A 409 17.24 -3.72 -11.30
CA ALA A 409 17.83 -4.96 -11.77
C ALA A 409 17.07 -5.50 -12.99
N PHE A 410 17.60 -5.21 -14.17
CA PHE A 410 17.22 -5.78 -15.46
C PHE A 410 17.61 -7.28 -15.57
N GLY A 411 17.29 -8.10 -14.56
CA GLY A 411 17.70 -9.50 -14.46
C GLY A 411 17.15 -10.38 -15.59
N PRO A 412 17.84 -11.49 -15.94
CA PRO A 412 17.51 -12.29 -17.10
C PRO A 412 16.13 -12.95 -17.01
N THR A 413 15.30 -12.72 -18.03
CA THR A 413 14.04 -13.43 -18.28
C THR A 413 14.30 -14.91 -18.63
N PRO A 414 13.27 -15.78 -18.59
CA PRO A 414 13.40 -17.18 -19.02
C PRO A 414 13.86 -17.37 -20.48
N ASP A 415 13.69 -16.36 -21.34
CA ASP A 415 14.18 -16.32 -22.72
C ASP A 415 15.48 -15.51 -22.88
N GLY A 416 16.23 -15.30 -21.80
CA GLY A 416 17.60 -14.76 -21.79
C GLY A 416 17.73 -13.27 -22.05
N LYS A 417 16.66 -12.50 -21.93
CA LYS A 417 16.65 -11.03 -22.13
C LYS A 417 16.73 -10.31 -20.79
N TYR A 418 17.27 -9.09 -20.78
CA TYR A 418 17.35 -8.27 -19.56
C TYR A 418 16.03 -7.53 -19.25
N ILE A 419 15.07 -7.53 -20.18
CA ILE A 419 13.75 -6.86 -20.03
C ILE A 419 12.64 -7.63 -20.77
N GLY A 420 11.38 -7.38 -20.36
CA GLY A 420 10.20 -7.83 -21.10
C GLY A 420 9.59 -9.12 -20.58
N PHE A 421 9.56 -9.30 -19.26
CA PHE A 421 9.07 -10.49 -18.58
C PHE A 421 7.57 -10.73 -18.89
N GLY A 422 7.24 -11.89 -19.44
CA GLY A 422 5.94 -12.18 -20.07
C GLY A 422 4.76 -12.47 -19.14
N ARG A 423 4.79 -12.04 -17.86
CA ARG A 423 3.71 -12.31 -16.90
C ARG A 423 2.44 -11.55 -17.33
N ASN A 424 1.38 -12.28 -17.66
CA ASN A 424 0.13 -11.69 -18.16
C ASN A 424 -0.82 -11.28 -17.02
N CYS A 425 -0.36 -10.36 -16.17
CA CYS A 425 -1.04 -9.95 -14.94
C CYS A 425 -1.62 -8.52 -14.99
N TRP A 426 -1.45 -7.80 -16.09
CA TRP A 426 -1.67 -6.34 -16.17
C TRP A 426 -3.15 -5.92 -16.23
N GLU A 427 -4.04 -6.88 -16.44
CA GLU A 427 -5.44 -6.59 -16.74
C GLU A 427 -6.28 -6.06 -15.56
N PRO A 428 -6.18 -6.54 -14.31
CA PRO A 428 -6.90 -5.92 -13.19
C PRO A 428 -6.62 -4.41 -13.07
N MET A 429 -5.34 -4.03 -13.08
CA MET A 429 -4.88 -2.63 -13.05
C MET A 429 -5.41 -1.82 -14.25
N PHE A 430 -5.20 -2.31 -15.48
CA PHE A 430 -5.69 -1.64 -16.69
C PHE A 430 -7.23 -1.46 -16.67
N ASN A 431 -7.95 -2.50 -16.26
CA ASN A 431 -9.41 -2.48 -16.25
C ASN A 431 -9.97 -1.60 -15.12
N HIS A 432 -9.29 -1.48 -13.97
CA HIS A 432 -9.66 -0.53 -12.93
C HIS A 432 -9.36 0.92 -13.38
N TYR A 433 -8.10 1.27 -13.62
CA TYR A 433 -7.74 2.68 -13.81
C TYR A 433 -8.22 3.21 -15.17
N VAL A 434 -8.01 2.47 -16.26
CA VAL A 434 -8.40 2.91 -17.62
C VAL A 434 -9.88 2.63 -17.88
N ASN A 435 -10.32 1.37 -17.87
CA ASN A 435 -11.65 1.02 -18.39
C ASN A 435 -12.82 1.32 -17.43
N ARG A 436 -12.57 1.39 -16.11
CA ARG A 436 -13.56 1.72 -15.08
C ARG A 436 -13.45 3.18 -14.63
N LEU A 437 -12.25 3.70 -14.37
CA LEU A 437 -12.07 5.07 -13.89
C LEU A 437 -11.72 6.12 -14.97
N GLY A 438 -11.29 5.76 -16.18
CA GLY A 438 -10.92 6.74 -17.22
C GLY A 438 -9.61 7.49 -16.94
N ILE A 439 -8.80 6.99 -16.01
CA ILE A 439 -7.45 7.46 -15.68
C ILE A 439 -6.46 6.83 -16.66
N ALA A 440 -5.50 7.61 -17.18
CA ALA A 440 -4.50 7.10 -18.09
C ALA A 440 -3.41 6.28 -17.35
N ALA A 441 -3.15 5.07 -17.84
CA ALA A 441 -2.07 4.19 -17.39
C ALA A 441 -1.26 3.71 -18.62
N PRO A 442 -0.41 4.57 -19.21
CA PRO A 442 0.16 4.34 -20.54
C PRO A 442 1.15 3.17 -20.61
N ASN A 443 1.94 2.90 -19.57
CA ASN A 443 2.89 1.78 -19.58
C ASN A 443 2.15 0.45 -19.31
N VAL A 444 1.21 0.43 -18.36
CA VAL A 444 0.33 -0.73 -18.12
C VAL A 444 -0.49 -1.08 -19.37
N ALA A 445 -1.02 -0.06 -20.07
CA ALA A 445 -1.75 -0.24 -21.33
C ALA A 445 -0.90 -0.88 -22.44
N ARG A 446 0.41 -0.58 -22.50
CA ARG A 446 1.36 -1.23 -23.44
C ARG A 446 1.69 -2.67 -23.02
N MET A 447 1.74 -2.97 -21.72
CA MET A 447 2.05 -4.31 -21.21
C MET A 447 0.92 -5.34 -21.40
N VAL A 448 -0.36 -4.92 -21.42
CA VAL A 448 -1.50 -5.82 -21.67
C VAL A 448 -1.37 -6.61 -22.98
N PRO A 449 -1.30 -6.00 -24.19
CA PRO A 449 -1.17 -6.76 -25.43
C PRO A 449 0.20 -7.44 -25.57
N TYR A 450 1.25 -6.88 -24.95
CA TYR A 450 2.60 -7.45 -24.95
C TYR A 450 2.66 -8.81 -24.23
N CYS A 451 2.03 -8.92 -23.07
CA CYS A 451 1.97 -10.18 -22.32
C CYS A 451 0.84 -11.11 -22.79
N GLU A 452 -0.27 -10.59 -23.33
CA GLU A 452 -1.33 -11.44 -23.92
C GLU A 452 -0.78 -12.37 -25.01
N ALA A 453 0.11 -11.86 -25.87
CA ALA A 453 0.77 -12.63 -26.92
C ALA A 453 1.82 -13.64 -26.41
N LYS A 454 2.23 -13.55 -25.13
CA LYS A 454 3.30 -14.35 -24.51
C LYS A 454 2.82 -15.33 -23.43
N TYR A 455 1.51 -15.40 -23.17
CA TYR A 455 0.95 -16.21 -22.09
C TYR A 455 1.36 -17.70 -22.16
N GLY A 456 2.10 -18.16 -21.14
CA GLY A 456 2.53 -19.56 -21.00
C GLY A 456 1.97 -20.29 -19.77
N GLY A 457 1.17 -19.61 -18.93
CA GLY A 457 0.77 -20.12 -17.61
C GLY A 457 1.90 -20.08 -16.57
N SER A 458 1.56 -20.34 -15.31
CA SER A 458 2.47 -20.19 -14.15
C SER A 458 1.95 -20.97 -12.93
N SER A 459 2.82 -21.34 -11.98
CA SER A 459 2.35 -21.82 -10.66
C SER A 459 1.84 -20.69 -9.78
N ASP A 460 2.35 -19.48 -9.97
CA ASP A 460 2.27 -18.40 -9.00
C ASP A 460 1.10 -17.44 -9.29
N ASP A 461 0.57 -17.47 -10.53
CA ASP A 461 -0.46 -16.57 -11.05
C ASP A 461 -1.79 -17.30 -11.32
N ILE A 462 -2.89 -16.57 -11.47
CA ILE A 462 -4.17 -17.12 -11.95
C ILE A 462 -4.12 -17.36 -13.47
N TRP A 463 -4.61 -18.53 -13.89
CA TRP A 463 -4.67 -18.91 -15.30
C TRP A 463 -5.85 -18.25 -16.03
N TRP A 464 -5.73 -18.14 -17.36
CA TRP A 464 -6.71 -17.48 -18.24
C TRP A 464 -7.04 -16.00 -17.90
N PRO A 465 -6.07 -15.16 -17.49
CA PRO A 465 -6.32 -13.80 -16.99
C PRO A 465 -7.05 -12.92 -18.02
N THR A 466 -6.71 -13.01 -19.31
CA THR A 466 -7.40 -12.28 -20.37
C THR A 466 -8.83 -12.76 -20.66
N LEU A 467 -9.17 -14.01 -20.33
CA LEU A 467 -10.56 -14.49 -20.46
C LEU A 467 -11.45 -13.92 -19.36
N ILE A 468 -10.91 -13.77 -18.14
CA ILE A 468 -11.67 -13.44 -16.94
C ILE A 468 -11.68 -11.94 -16.61
N HIS A 469 -10.56 -11.23 -16.78
CA HIS A 469 -10.46 -9.82 -16.38
C HIS A 469 -10.89 -8.85 -17.48
N ARG A 470 -10.56 -9.12 -18.76
CA ARG A 470 -10.76 -8.20 -19.88
C ARG A 470 -12.15 -7.59 -19.87
N ARG A 471 -12.22 -6.26 -19.76
CA ARG A 471 -13.43 -5.45 -19.91
C ARG A 471 -13.45 -4.81 -21.30
N VAL A 472 -14.61 -4.31 -21.69
CA VAL A 472 -14.75 -3.47 -22.90
C VAL A 472 -13.97 -2.17 -22.66
N PRO A 473 -13.30 -1.57 -23.68
CA PRO A 473 -12.56 -0.32 -23.52
C PRO A 473 -13.41 0.83 -22.96
N TYR A 474 -12.75 1.78 -22.30
CA TYR A 474 -13.40 3.00 -21.82
C TYR A 474 -14.12 3.76 -22.95
N ALA A 475 -15.40 4.04 -22.75
CA ALA A 475 -16.26 4.76 -23.69
C ALA A 475 -16.94 6.01 -23.07
N GLY A 476 -16.46 6.46 -21.92
CA GLY A 476 -16.93 7.70 -21.29
C GLY A 476 -16.22 8.95 -21.84
N PRO A 477 -16.66 10.15 -21.43
CA PRO A 477 -15.96 11.39 -21.76
C PRO A 477 -14.59 11.47 -21.09
N MET A 478 -13.69 12.30 -21.64
CA MET A 478 -12.40 12.61 -21.01
C MET A 478 -12.64 13.27 -19.66
N LYS A 479 -12.07 12.70 -18.59
CA LYS A 479 -12.14 13.29 -17.24
C LYS A 479 -11.07 14.36 -17.04
N PRO A 480 -11.22 15.27 -16.08
CA PRO A 480 -10.11 16.14 -15.67
C PRO A 480 -8.93 15.31 -15.13
N PRO A 481 -7.69 15.84 -15.20
CA PRO A 481 -6.56 15.22 -14.53
C PRO A 481 -6.84 15.07 -13.03
N SER A 482 -6.35 14.02 -12.40
CA SER A 482 -6.69 13.72 -11.00
C SER A 482 -5.45 13.57 -10.12
N GLY A 483 -5.62 13.67 -8.81
CA GLY A 483 -4.52 13.47 -7.86
C GLY A 483 -3.34 14.40 -8.08
N LEU A 484 -3.59 15.67 -8.44
CA LEU A 484 -2.54 16.68 -8.50
C LEU A 484 -1.96 16.85 -7.10
N THR A 485 -0.64 16.79 -7.02
CA THR A 485 0.17 17.06 -5.83
C THR A 485 1.12 18.20 -6.15
N GLY A 486 1.53 18.95 -5.12
CA GLY A 486 2.48 20.04 -5.24
C GLY A 486 3.26 20.20 -3.95
N TYR A 487 4.59 20.14 -4.02
CA TYR A 487 5.50 20.19 -2.88
C TYR A 487 6.65 21.16 -3.17
N LEU A 488 7.27 21.69 -2.11
CA LEU A 488 8.59 22.27 -2.23
C LEU A 488 9.63 21.15 -2.32
N ASN A 489 10.50 21.23 -3.33
CA ASN A 489 11.65 20.35 -3.49
C ASN A 489 12.81 21.17 -4.09
N ASP A 490 13.96 21.22 -3.40
CA ASP A 490 15.13 22.03 -3.78
C ASP A 490 14.77 23.54 -3.94
N GLY A 491 13.90 24.05 -3.05
CA GLY A 491 13.40 25.43 -3.07
C GLY A 491 12.40 25.73 -4.20
N ARG A 492 11.99 24.72 -4.97
CA ARG A 492 11.15 24.83 -6.18
C ARG A 492 9.83 24.09 -6.04
N VAL A 493 8.82 24.46 -6.82
CA VAL A 493 7.49 23.81 -6.74
C VAL A 493 7.43 22.61 -7.69
N LEU A 494 7.55 21.41 -7.14
CA LEU A 494 7.42 20.14 -7.85
C LEU A 494 5.96 19.68 -7.89
N LEU A 495 5.40 19.54 -9.09
CA LEU A 495 4.03 19.08 -9.34
C LEU A 495 4.00 17.67 -9.95
N SER A 496 3.01 16.85 -9.58
CA SER A 496 2.76 15.53 -10.20
C SER A 496 1.26 15.20 -10.22
N TRP A 497 0.74 14.65 -11.32
CA TRP A 497 -0.69 14.34 -11.51
C TRP A 497 -0.95 13.05 -12.29
N TRP A 498 -2.15 12.50 -12.14
CA TRP A 498 -2.65 11.40 -12.96
C TRP A 498 -3.33 11.90 -14.23
N GLY A 499 -3.02 11.25 -15.36
CA GLY A 499 -3.56 11.60 -16.67
C GLY A 499 -4.97 11.07 -16.94
N SER A 500 -5.52 11.48 -18.08
CA SER A 500 -6.90 11.17 -18.50
C SER A 500 -6.91 10.41 -19.83
N VAL A 501 -7.81 9.42 -19.96
CA VAL A 501 -7.99 8.68 -21.23
C VAL A 501 -8.41 9.64 -22.35
N GLY A 502 -7.66 9.63 -23.45
CA GLY A 502 -7.88 10.47 -24.63
C GLY A 502 -7.20 11.84 -24.62
N ALA A 503 -6.55 12.23 -23.53
CA ALA A 503 -5.79 13.48 -23.47
C ALA A 503 -4.51 13.40 -24.34
N THR A 504 -4.18 14.50 -25.04
CA THR A 504 -2.97 14.64 -25.85
C THR A 504 -1.89 15.45 -25.15
N SER A 505 -2.27 16.38 -24.26
CA SER A 505 -1.37 17.16 -23.42
C SER A 505 -2.09 17.73 -22.19
N TYR A 506 -1.33 18.34 -21.30
CA TYR A 506 -1.78 18.90 -20.03
C TYR A 506 -1.26 20.32 -19.87
N VAL A 507 -2.16 21.30 -19.76
CA VAL A 507 -1.82 22.70 -19.49
C VAL A 507 -1.70 22.88 -17.98
N VAL A 508 -0.51 23.21 -17.51
CA VAL A 508 -0.22 23.54 -16.10
C VAL A 508 -0.41 25.04 -15.91
N GLN A 509 -1.20 25.41 -14.89
CA GLN A 509 -1.50 26.81 -14.59
C GLN A 509 -1.19 27.17 -13.14
N CYS A 510 -0.80 28.41 -12.91
CA CYS A 510 -0.46 29.01 -11.63
C CYS A 510 -1.31 30.26 -11.37
N GLY A 511 -1.60 30.60 -10.11
CA GLY A 511 -2.30 31.83 -9.72
C GLY A 511 -2.07 32.17 -8.25
N SER A 512 -2.34 33.42 -7.86
CA SER A 512 -2.17 33.90 -6.47
C SER A 512 -3.42 33.70 -5.59
N SER A 513 -4.43 32.99 -6.08
CA SER A 513 -5.66 32.63 -5.35
C SER A 513 -6.21 31.29 -5.84
N ALA A 514 -6.80 30.51 -4.94
CA ALA A 514 -7.54 29.28 -5.29
C ALA A 514 -8.74 29.56 -6.23
N SER A 515 -9.28 30.78 -6.23
CA SER A 515 -10.34 31.19 -7.16
C SER A 515 -9.83 31.59 -8.55
N GLY A 516 -8.52 31.58 -8.77
CA GLY A 516 -7.88 32.27 -9.89
C GLY A 516 -7.98 33.81 -9.77
N PRO A 517 -7.68 34.55 -10.86
CA PRO A 517 -7.35 34.04 -12.20
C PRO A 517 -6.06 33.21 -12.22
N PHE A 518 -6.02 32.21 -13.09
CA PHE A 518 -4.86 31.36 -13.34
C PHE A 518 -4.21 31.71 -14.68
N THR A 519 -2.89 31.64 -14.75
CA THR A 519 -2.08 31.83 -15.97
C THR A 519 -1.36 30.53 -16.31
N THR A 520 -1.23 30.22 -17.60
CA THR A 520 -0.48 29.04 -18.06
C THR A 520 1.02 29.24 -17.82
N VAL A 521 1.66 28.29 -17.13
CA VAL A 521 3.11 28.25 -16.91
C VAL A 521 3.81 27.20 -17.78
N ALA A 522 3.12 26.11 -18.13
CA ALA A 522 3.67 25.07 -19.00
C ALA A 522 2.58 24.26 -19.73
N THR A 523 3.00 23.51 -20.75
CA THR A 523 2.20 22.45 -21.37
C THR A 523 3.08 21.19 -21.48
N VAL A 524 2.62 20.07 -20.92
CA VAL A 524 3.33 18.78 -20.92
C VAL A 524 2.57 17.79 -21.80
N ALA A 525 3.28 17.03 -22.65
CA ALA A 525 2.64 16.08 -23.57
C ALA A 525 2.21 14.79 -22.84
N ALA A 526 1.15 14.11 -23.31
CA ALA A 526 0.57 12.97 -22.60
C ALA A 526 1.36 11.65 -22.69
N ASP A 527 2.40 11.62 -23.52
CA ASP A 527 3.42 10.58 -23.64
C ASP A 527 4.65 10.83 -22.75
N GLN A 528 4.76 12.02 -22.14
CA GLN A 528 5.83 12.39 -21.22
C GLN A 528 5.50 12.00 -19.76
N LEU A 529 6.49 12.13 -18.88
CA LEU A 529 6.28 12.00 -17.44
C LEU A 529 5.41 13.16 -16.95
N LEU A 530 4.32 12.87 -16.23
CA LEU A 530 3.27 13.84 -15.88
C LEU A 530 3.65 14.70 -14.66
N THR A 531 4.67 15.53 -14.85
CA THR A 531 5.29 16.37 -13.83
C THR A 531 5.72 17.73 -14.38
N TYR A 532 5.88 18.72 -13.51
CA TYR A 532 6.45 20.03 -13.82
C TYR A 532 7.12 20.63 -12.58
N THR A 533 8.21 21.37 -12.75
CA THR A 533 8.97 21.98 -11.64
C THR A 533 9.09 23.49 -11.81
N ASP A 534 8.18 24.23 -11.20
CA ASP A 534 8.13 25.69 -11.29
C ASP A 534 9.17 26.38 -10.38
N ALA A 535 9.43 27.66 -10.64
CA ALA A 535 10.27 28.51 -9.81
C ALA A 535 9.68 29.95 -9.73
N PRO A 536 8.51 30.11 -9.08
CA PRO A 536 7.89 31.42 -8.93
C PRO A 536 8.63 32.28 -7.89
N SER A 537 8.33 33.57 -7.83
CA SER A 537 8.86 34.44 -6.76
C SER A 537 8.26 34.08 -5.40
N SER A 538 8.90 34.51 -4.31
CA SER A 538 8.39 34.29 -2.95
C SER A 538 6.94 34.78 -2.79
N GLY A 539 6.11 33.95 -2.14
CA GLY A 539 4.66 34.16 -2.06
C GLY A 539 3.89 32.84 -1.85
N THR A 540 2.55 32.92 -1.80
CA THR A 540 1.66 31.76 -1.87
C THR A 540 1.13 31.61 -3.29
N TRP A 541 1.23 30.40 -3.84
CA TRP A 541 0.82 30.06 -5.19
C TRP A 541 -0.16 28.88 -5.20
N PHE A 542 -1.06 28.90 -6.16
CA PHE A 542 -2.09 27.89 -6.37
C PHE A 542 -1.94 27.32 -7.78
N TYR A 543 -1.93 26.00 -7.91
CA TYR A 543 -1.73 25.31 -9.18
C TYR A 543 -2.89 24.40 -9.54
N GLN A 544 -3.21 24.33 -10.83
CA GLN A 544 -4.14 23.35 -11.41
C GLN A 544 -3.60 22.83 -12.75
N VAL A 545 -4.09 21.67 -13.18
CA VAL A 545 -3.73 21.07 -14.48
C VAL A 545 -5.00 20.78 -15.28
N ILE A 546 -5.03 21.20 -16.55
CA ILE A 546 -6.18 21.05 -17.46
C ILE A 546 -5.79 20.14 -18.64
N ALA A 547 -6.46 19.00 -18.78
CA ALA A 547 -6.29 18.09 -19.92
C ALA A 547 -6.71 18.76 -21.24
N GLN A 548 -5.97 18.48 -22.31
CA GLN A 548 -6.23 18.93 -23.67
C GLN A 548 -6.45 17.72 -24.59
N GLY A 549 -7.27 17.89 -25.62
CA GLY A 549 -7.54 16.87 -26.64
C GLY A 549 -9.01 16.84 -27.06
N PRO A 550 -9.40 15.96 -28.00
CA PRO A 550 -10.78 15.81 -28.44
C PRO A 550 -11.70 15.42 -27.27
N GLY A 551 -12.73 16.24 -27.01
CA GLY A 551 -13.66 16.00 -25.90
C GLY A 551 -13.11 16.32 -24.50
N ALA A 552 -12.05 17.15 -24.40
CA ALA A 552 -11.53 17.62 -23.12
C ALA A 552 -12.61 18.34 -22.27
N PRO A 553 -12.61 18.17 -20.94
CA PRO A 553 -13.72 18.58 -20.06
C PRO A 553 -13.80 20.09 -19.80
N GLY A 554 -12.77 20.86 -20.16
CA GLY A 554 -12.66 22.30 -19.85
C GLY A 554 -12.37 22.63 -18.37
N THR A 555 -12.73 21.75 -17.44
CA THR A 555 -12.37 21.84 -16.02
C THR A 555 -10.99 21.26 -15.73
N GLY A 556 -10.31 21.83 -14.73
CA GLY A 556 -9.01 21.36 -14.25
C GLY A 556 -9.10 20.27 -13.17
N SER A 557 -7.93 19.85 -12.71
CA SER A 557 -7.72 18.98 -11.56
C SER A 557 -8.20 19.60 -10.24
N ASN A 558 -8.01 18.87 -9.14
CA ASN A 558 -7.92 19.52 -7.84
C ASN A 558 -6.82 20.61 -7.86
N ILE A 559 -7.03 21.68 -7.09
CA ILE A 559 -6.03 22.74 -6.92
C ILE A 559 -5.09 22.37 -5.77
N VAL A 560 -3.80 22.69 -5.90
CA VAL A 560 -2.81 22.56 -4.83
C VAL A 560 -2.22 23.92 -4.47
N ARG A 561 -1.96 24.15 -3.17
CA ARG A 561 -1.41 25.39 -2.62
C ARG A 561 0.02 25.16 -2.13
N VAL A 562 0.96 26.00 -2.54
CA VAL A 562 2.37 25.94 -2.14
C VAL A 562 2.89 27.35 -1.83
N ALA A 563 3.55 27.53 -0.69
CA ALA A 563 4.27 28.76 -0.36
C ALA A 563 5.76 28.64 -0.71
N VAL A 564 6.40 29.74 -1.09
CA VAL A 564 7.83 29.81 -1.45
C VAL A 564 8.48 30.97 -0.67
N PRO A 565 9.62 30.78 0.02
CA PRO A 565 10.41 29.55 0.18
C PRO A 565 9.80 28.55 1.18
N GLY A 566 8.69 28.91 1.84
CA GLY A 566 8.00 28.05 2.80
C GLY A 566 7.12 28.83 3.77
N GLU A 567 6.50 28.12 4.70
CA GLU A 567 5.63 28.71 5.74
C GLU A 567 5.46 27.80 6.97
N LEU A 568 4.92 28.37 8.06
CA LEU A 568 4.58 27.62 9.28
C LEU A 568 3.33 26.76 9.05
N GLY A 569 3.51 25.46 8.81
CA GLY A 569 2.42 24.51 8.61
C GLY A 569 1.74 24.08 9.92
N PHE A 570 2.50 23.92 11.01
CA PHE A 570 1.97 23.53 12.31
C PHE A 570 2.75 24.14 13.48
N ARG A 571 2.05 24.55 14.54
CA ARG A 571 2.65 24.98 15.81
C ARG A 571 1.87 24.44 17.00
N MET A 572 2.54 23.77 17.93
CA MET A 572 2.02 23.39 19.24
C MET A 572 2.87 24.08 20.33
N PRO A 573 2.37 25.17 20.95
CA PRO A 573 3.16 25.97 21.89
C PRO A 573 3.62 25.23 23.15
N LEU A 574 2.84 24.22 23.61
CA LEU A 574 3.14 23.41 24.82
C LEU A 574 3.32 24.25 26.09
N ASP A 575 2.45 25.26 26.27
CA ASP A 575 2.43 26.30 27.32
C ASP A 575 1.28 26.14 28.35
N GLY A 576 0.45 25.10 28.18
CA GLY A 576 -0.79 24.89 28.95
C GLY A 576 -0.64 24.79 30.48
N ALA A 577 -1.69 25.23 31.19
CA ALA A 577 -1.84 25.00 32.61
C ALA A 577 -1.97 23.50 32.96
N SER A 578 -1.65 23.13 34.21
CA SER A 578 -1.57 21.73 34.61
C SER A 578 -2.89 20.96 34.43
N GLY A 579 -2.84 19.94 33.57
CA GLY A 579 -3.97 19.06 33.25
C GLY A 579 -4.69 19.40 31.96
N LEU A 580 -4.32 20.49 31.27
CA LEU A 580 -4.85 20.78 29.93
C LEU A 580 -4.29 19.82 28.89
N VAL A 581 -5.12 19.57 27.86
CA VAL A 581 -4.73 18.89 26.63
C VAL A 581 -3.84 19.84 25.80
N PRO A 582 -2.66 19.41 25.34
CA PRO A 582 -1.86 20.19 24.40
C PRO A 582 -2.66 20.56 23.14
N THR A 583 -2.80 21.85 22.87
CA THR A 583 -3.41 22.36 21.63
C THR A 583 -2.36 22.96 20.71
N GLY A 584 -2.61 22.87 19.41
CA GLY A 584 -1.78 23.49 18.38
C GLY A 584 -2.61 24.00 17.20
N THR A 585 -2.01 24.85 16.39
CA THR A 585 -2.61 25.42 15.17
C THR A 585 -2.04 24.71 13.96
N LEU A 586 -2.91 24.14 13.14
CA LEU A 586 -2.59 23.47 11.88
C LEU A 586 -3.13 24.28 10.70
N LEU A 587 -2.25 24.62 9.76
CA LEU A 587 -2.58 25.21 8.46
C LEU A 587 -3.25 24.16 7.56
N ARG A 588 -4.26 24.59 6.79
CA ARG A 588 -5.01 23.74 5.85
C ARG A 588 -4.67 24.10 4.39
N PRO A 589 -4.91 23.19 3.43
CA PRO A 589 -4.60 23.45 2.00
C PRO A 589 -5.33 24.65 1.38
N ASP A 590 -6.44 25.09 1.97
CA ASP A 590 -7.17 26.31 1.57
C ASP A 590 -6.58 27.61 2.16
N GLY A 591 -5.55 27.51 3.00
CA GLY A 591 -4.93 28.64 3.71
C GLY A 591 -5.59 28.99 5.05
N THR A 592 -6.63 28.27 5.47
CA THR A 592 -7.24 28.45 6.80
C THR A 592 -6.44 27.75 7.90
N THR A 593 -6.65 28.16 9.15
CA THR A 593 -6.00 27.54 10.32
C THR A 593 -7.02 26.90 11.26
N THR A 594 -6.81 25.64 11.62
CA THR A 594 -7.65 24.92 12.59
C THR A 594 -6.87 24.59 13.87
N VAL A 595 -7.53 24.68 15.02
CA VAL A 595 -6.99 24.10 16.27
C VAL A 595 -7.06 22.57 16.19
N VAL A 596 -6.01 21.89 16.65
CA VAL A 596 -5.92 20.45 16.82
C VAL A 596 -5.32 20.08 18.18
N GLU A 597 -5.68 18.92 18.71
CA GLU A 597 -5.26 18.44 20.03
C GLU A 597 -4.20 17.33 19.93
N GLY A 598 -3.20 17.38 20.81
CA GLY A 598 -2.27 16.29 21.07
C GLY A 598 -2.71 15.49 22.30
N LYS A 599 -2.78 14.17 22.18
CA LYS A 599 -3.22 13.29 23.27
C LYS A 599 -2.05 13.00 24.23
N LEU A 600 -2.22 13.35 25.51
CA LEU A 600 -1.28 12.96 26.57
C LEU A 600 -1.24 11.43 26.76
N VAL A 601 -0.05 10.90 27.04
CA VAL A 601 0.20 9.48 27.29
C VAL A 601 0.97 9.33 28.61
N ASP A 602 0.50 8.42 29.47
CA ASP A 602 1.17 7.82 30.63
C ASP A 602 2.12 8.71 31.46
N GLY A 603 1.56 9.62 32.25
CA GLY A 603 2.29 10.32 33.31
C GLY A 603 2.91 11.67 32.93
N VAL A 604 2.62 12.21 31.74
CA VAL A 604 2.92 13.64 31.46
C VAL A 604 2.21 14.52 32.50
N THR A 605 2.99 15.37 33.15
CA THR A 605 2.55 16.41 34.07
C THR A 605 3.07 17.76 33.58
N TRP A 606 2.69 18.88 34.19
CA TRP A 606 3.12 20.21 33.75
C TRP A 606 4.03 20.86 34.80
N GLY A 607 5.17 21.38 34.35
CA GLY A 607 6.20 22.00 35.19
C GLY A 607 6.59 23.39 34.70
N GLU A 608 7.76 23.88 35.10
CA GLU A 608 8.29 25.18 34.66
C GLU A 608 8.76 25.13 33.20
N GLY A 609 8.21 26.00 32.36
CA GLY A 609 8.62 26.20 30.97
C GLY A 609 9.82 27.14 30.81
N ARG A 610 10.02 27.64 29.60
CA ARG A 610 10.77 28.87 29.32
C ARG A 610 9.98 30.08 29.86
N ASN A 611 10.61 31.24 30.00
CA ASN A 611 9.91 32.54 30.18
C ASN A 611 8.93 32.66 31.37
N LYS A 612 9.06 31.82 32.41
CA LYS A 612 8.14 31.66 33.57
C LYS A 612 6.80 30.98 33.24
N ASP A 613 6.71 30.40 32.05
CA ASP A 613 5.56 29.69 31.51
C ASP A 613 5.44 28.25 32.06
N LYS A 614 4.57 27.43 31.47
CA LYS A 614 4.52 25.98 31.70
C LYS A 614 5.10 25.18 30.53
N ALA A 615 5.45 23.93 30.82
CA ALA A 615 5.84 22.94 29.81
C ALA A 615 5.50 21.52 30.29
N PRO A 616 5.14 20.59 29.38
CA PRO A 616 4.99 19.18 29.70
C PRO A 616 6.31 18.58 30.20
N MET A 617 6.24 17.89 31.34
CA MET A 617 7.32 17.12 31.93
C MET A 617 7.21 15.65 31.52
N PHE A 618 8.29 15.12 30.98
CA PHE A 618 8.46 13.73 30.59
C PHE A 618 9.36 13.02 31.62
N ASP A 619 8.92 11.84 32.05
CA ASP A 619 9.32 11.12 33.25
C ASP A 619 10.51 10.16 33.08
N GLY A 620 10.99 9.96 31.85
CA GLY A 620 12.04 9.01 31.53
C GLY A 620 11.59 7.54 31.45
N LYS A 621 10.27 7.25 31.44
CA LYS A 621 9.73 5.88 31.42
C LYS A 621 8.70 5.65 30.31
N SER A 622 7.52 6.25 30.40
CA SER A 622 6.36 5.93 29.52
C SER A 622 5.69 7.16 28.90
N SER A 623 5.90 8.32 29.51
CA SER A 623 5.24 9.58 29.18
C SER A 623 5.48 10.02 27.73
N GLY A 624 4.48 10.67 27.13
CA GLY A 624 4.58 11.19 25.78
C GLY A 624 3.37 12.03 25.38
N ILE A 625 3.47 12.69 24.23
CA ILE A 625 2.33 13.34 23.57
C ILE A 625 2.17 12.69 22.21
N GLN A 626 1.05 12.02 21.97
CA GLN A 626 0.64 11.56 20.64
C GLN A 626 0.14 12.78 19.86
N LEU A 627 0.79 13.10 18.75
CA LEU A 627 0.33 14.12 17.81
C LEU A 627 -0.74 13.53 16.87
N PRO A 628 -1.60 14.37 16.27
CA PRO A 628 -2.41 13.98 15.12
C PRO A 628 -1.55 13.39 13.98
N ALA A 629 -2.12 12.43 13.24
CA ALA A 629 -1.57 11.98 11.96
C ALA A 629 -1.86 13.00 10.84
N GLY A 630 -1.11 12.94 9.73
CA GLY A 630 -1.26 13.86 8.60
C GLY A 630 -0.58 15.23 8.76
N LEU A 631 0.33 15.38 9.73
CA LEU A 631 1.11 16.62 9.96
C LEU A 631 2.41 16.69 9.11
N PHE A 632 2.90 15.57 8.62
CA PHE A 632 4.17 15.43 7.90
C PHE A 632 4.02 14.82 6.49
N SER A 633 2.89 14.19 6.18
CA SER A 633 2.65 13.44 4.92
C SER A 633 2.77 14.24 3.61
N ASN A 634 2.89 15.58 3.68
CA ASN A 634 3.06 16.49 2.54
C ASN A 634 4.40 17.27 2.56
N LEU A 635 5.41 16.75 3.27
CA LEU A 635 6.72 17.39 3.40
C LEU A 635 7.78 16.72 2.51
N ASP A 636 8.38 17.50 1.62
CA ASP A 636 9.63 17.17 0.93
C ASP A 636 10.75 18.09 1.44
N ASP A 637 10.78 19.36 1.04
CA ASP A 637 11.51 20.39 1.78
C ASP A 637 10.73 20.73 3.06
N PHE A 638 11.42 20.79 4.21
CA PHE A 638 10.76 21.04 5.49
C PHE A 638 11.69 21.54 6.59
N THR A 639 11.08 22.01 7.67
CA THR A 639 11.75 22.26 8.94
C THR A 639 10.94 21.71 10.11
N VAL A 640 11.60 21.07 11.07
CA VAL A 640 11.05 20.83 12.41
C VAL A 640 11.88 21.58 13.44
N SER A 641 11.23 22.25 14.40
CA SER A 641 11.91 22.94 15.49
C SER A 641 11.21 22.72 16.83
N ILE A 642 11.97 22.67 17.92
CA ILE A 642 11.44 22.48 19.27
C ILE A 642 12.43 23.00 20.32
N TRP A 643 11.91 23.52 21.43
CA TRP A 643 12.72 23.77 22.62
C TRP A 643 12.71 22.55 23.53
N ALA A 644 13.89 22.16 24.03
CA ALA A 644 14.04 21.02 24.93
C ALA A 644 14.84 21.39 26.19
N TYR A 645 14.52 20.73 27.31
CA TYR A 645 15.29 20.76 28.55
C TYR A 645 15.48 19.32 29.01
N ALA A 646 16.68 18.75 28.87
CA ALA A 646 16.95 17.40 29.37
C ALA A 646 17.38 17.44 30.85
N ASN A 647 16.71 16.67 31.70
CA ASN A 647 17.23 16.34 33.03
C ASN A 647 18.39 15.33 32.94
N GLY A 648 18.37 14.53 31.88
CA GLY A 648 19.28 13.46 31.46
C GLY A 648 18.60 12.66 30.34
N TYR A 649 19.28 11.70 29.73
CA TYR A 649 18.70 10.84 28.69
C TYR A 649 19.38 9.47 28.67
N ARG A 650 18.76 8.53 27.96
CA ARG A 650 19.39 7.28 27.52
C ARG A 650 19.64 7.38 26.01
N TRP A 651 20.50 6.52 25.51
CA TRP A 651 20.80 6.37 24.08
C TRP A 651 19.61 5.99 23.20
N ASP A 652 18.48 5.58 23.79
CA ASP A 652 17.29 5.07 23.10
C ASP A 652 16.02 5.93 23.30
N THR A 653 16.15 7.18 23.78
CA THR A 653 15.02 8.12 23.92
C THR A 653 14.86 9.03 22.69
N CYS A 654 13.65 9.53 22.43
CA CYS A 654 13.38 10.51 21.36
C CYS A 654 12.76 11.80 21.90
N ILE A 655 13.12 12.92 21.27
CA ILE A 655 12.43 14.21 21.38
C ILE A 655 11.21 14.22 20.45
N LEU A 656 11.40 13.74 19.22
CA LEU A 656 10.39 13.57 18.18
C LEU A 656 10.52 12.17 17.58
N PHE A 657 9.39 11.53 17.29
CA PHE A 657 9.27 10.34 16.44
C PHE A 657 8.05 10.54 15.54
N ALA A 658 8.14 10.27 14.24
CA ALA A 658 7.00 10.28 13.33
C ALA A 658 7.20 9.24 12.24
N GLY A 659 6.18 8.43 11.94
CA GLY A 659 6.30 7.37 10.95
C GLY A 659 4.97 6.72 10.62
N THR A 660 4.98 5.79 9.68
CA THR A 660 3.88 4.83 9.50
C THR A 660 3.87 3.85 10.66
N ASP A 661 5.03 3.23 10.92
CA ASP A 661 5.23 2.29 12.02
C ASP A 661 6.66 2.37 12.58
N ALA A 662 7.19 1.32 13.23
CA ALA A 662 8.59 1.25 13.65
C ALA A 662 9.57 0.76 12.55
N ASN A 663 9.08 0.38 11.39
CA ASN A 663 9.85 -0.04 10.22
C ASN A 663 10.06 1.13 9.24
N SER A 664 9.15 2.11 9.20
CA SER A 664 9.24 3.31 8.36
C SER A 664 8.94 4.59 9.16
N ALA A 665 10.00 5.33 9.55
CA ALA A 665 9.92 6.49 10.44
C ALA A 665 11.10 7.49 10.36
N LEU A 666 10.88 8.67 10.92
CA LEU A 666 11.88 9.67 11.28
C LEU A 666 11.88 9.97 12.79
N GLY A 667 12.94 10.63 13.27
CA GLY A 667 12.96 11.18 14.61
C GLY A 667 14.17 12.04 14.94
N ILE A 668 14.12 12.66 16.12
CA ILE A 668 15.22 13.41 16.73
C ILE A 668 15.56 12.76 18.07
N ALA A 669 16.81 12.30 18.23
CA ALA A 669 17.35 11.68 19.42
C ALA A 669 18.32 12.65 20.14
N PRO A 670 18.22 12.84 21.47
CA PRO A 670 19.13 13.71 22.21
C PRO A 670 20.57 13.15 22.26
N GLN A 671 20.73 11.83 22.06
CA GLN A 671 22.00 11.16 21.91
C GLN A 671 21.84 9.90 21.04
N ALA A 672 22.73 9.72 20.06
CA ALA A 672 22.90 8.48 19.33
C ALA A 672 23.93 7.56 20.02
N GLY A 673 23.49 6.59 20.82
CA GLY A 673 24.41 5.57 21.36
C GLY A 673 25.38 6.15 22.40
N ARG A 674 26.60 6.49 21.96
CA ARG A 674 27.61 7.23 22.74
C ARG A 674 28.00 8.58 22.12
N GLY A 675 27.47 8.89 20.94
CA GLY A 675 27.77 10.08 20.15
C GLY A 675 26.81 11.24 20.43
N GLY A 676 26.43 11.96 19.37
CA GLY A 676 25.82 13.27 19.44
C GLY A 676 24.28 13.33 19.36
N LEU A 677 23.76 14.56 19.40
CA LEU A 677 22.39 14.90 19.01
C LEU A 677 22.18 14.44 17.56
N ARG A 678 21.10 13.69 17.27
CA ARG A 678 20.90 13.06 15.96
C ARG A 678 19.50 13.30 15.40
N PHE A 679 19.43 13.64 14.11
CA PHE A 679 18.26 13.38 13.27
C PHE A 679 18.46 12.07 12.52
N GLY A 680 17.39 11.30 12.32
CA GLY A 680 17.40 10.11 11.47
C GLY A 680 16.06 9.93 10.76
N ILE A 681 16.10 9.34 9.57
CA ILE A 681 14.93 8.94 8.78
C ILE A 681 15.25 7.65 8.01
N PHE A 682 14.29 6.74 7.96
CA PHE A 682 14.39 5.46 7.26
C PHE A 682 13.00 5.03 6.79
N GLY A 683 12.91 4.49 5.59
CA GLY A 683 11.74 3.77 5.09
C GLY A 683 11.85 2.29 5.43
N ALA A 684 10.94 1.52 4.80
CA ALA A 684 10.66 0.10 5.01
C ALA A 684 11.74 -0.74 5.74
N THR A 685 12.95 -0.84 5.19
CA THR A 685 13.94 -1.81 5.64
C THR A 685 14.88 -1.32 6.75
N GLY A 686 14.79 -0.05 7.17
CA GLY A 686 15.71 0.52 8.17
C GLY A 686 17.17 0.63 7.72
N ASN A 687 17.39 0.51 6.41
CA ASN A 687 18.66 0.16 5.77
C ASN A 687 18.99 1.07 4.57
N ASP A 688 17.96 1.68 4.00
CA ASP A 688 17.95 2.96 3.30
C ASP A 688 18.23 4.16 4.23
N ALA A 689 18.33 3.90 5.54
CA ALA A 689 18.42 4.87 6.62
C ALA A 689 19.45 6.00 6.37
N ARG A 690 18.97 7.23 6.54
CA ARG A 690 19.76 8.47 6.52
C ARG A 690 19.82 9.06 7.92
N ALA A 691 20.96 9.61 8.28
CA ALA A 691 21.19 10.19 9.60
C ALA A 691 22.19 11.34 9.57
N LEU A 692 21.98 12.27 10.49
CA LEU A 692 22.83 13.43 10.75
C LEU A 692 23.06 13.55 12.25
N GLU A 693 24.33 13.66 12.67
CA GLU A 693 24.74 13.61 14.06
C GLU A 693 25.73 14.74 14.37
N GLY A 694 25.43 15.56 15.39
CA GLY A 694 26.29 16.65 15.83
C GLY A 694 27.50 16.19 16.65
N PRO A 695 28.48 17.07 16.93
CA PRO A 695 29.71 16.71 17.66
C PRO A 695 29.50 16.46 19.17
N SER A 696 28.29 16.71 19.69
CA SER A 696 27.95 16.53 21.10
C SER A 696 26.50 16.15 21.28
N ALA A 697 26.19 15.40 22.34
CA ALA A 697 24.82 15.10 22.76
C ALA A 697 24.10 16.37 23.26
N LEU A 698 22.77 16.31 23.36
CA LEU A 698 21.93 17.43 23.80
C LEU A 698 22.40 17.95 25.18
N PRO A 699 22.64 19.27 25.35
CA PRO A 699 22.93 19.85 26.65
C PRO A 699 21.84 19.56 27.70
N THR A 700 22.26 19.10 28.88
CA THR A 700 21.35 18.86 30.01
C THR A 700 21.25 20.07 30.94
N ARG A 701 20.18 20.14 31.74
CA ARG A 701 19.92 21.11 32.82
C ARG A 701 19.82 22.58 32.40
N ARG A 702 19.71 22.84 31.10
CA ARG A 702 19.30 24.13 30.52
C ARG A 702 18.29 23.90 29.40
N TRP A 703 17.60 24.96 29.02
CA TRP A 703 16.85 24.98 27.77
C TRP A 703 17.81 25.09 26.57
N VAL A 704 17.44 24.43 25.49
CA VAL A 704 18.12 24.45 24.18
C VAL A 704 17.08 24.51 23.06
N HIS A 705 17.40 25.22 21.98
CA HIS A 705 16.63 25.15 20.73
C HIS A 705 17.21 24.06 19.84
N VAL A 706 16.39 23.14 19.37
CA VAL A 706 16.78 22.10 18.40
C VAL A 706 15.97 22.29 17.13
N ALA A 707 16.62 22.27 15.98
CA ALA A 707 15.94 22.26 14.70
C ALA A 707 16.62 21.35 13.69
N TYR A 708 15.85 20.81 12.76
CA TYR A 708 16.33 20.14 11.55
C TYR A 708 15.64 20.76 10.34
N THR A 709 16.42 21.12 9.32
CA THR A 709 15.93 21.61 8.03
C THR A 709 16.36 20.64 6.93
N GLN A 710 15.56 20.51 5.87
CA GLN A 710 15.94 19.78 4.66
C GLN A 710 15.47 20.52 3.42
N GLU A 711 16.39 20.74 2.49
CA GLU A 711 16.17 21.36 1.17
C GLU A 711 16.72 20.40 0.11
N GLY A 712 15.84 19.82 -0.71
CA GLY A 712 16.17 18.72 -1.61
C GLY A 712 16.73 17.52 -0.84
N THR A 713 18.02 17.22 -1.06
CA THR A 713 18.77 16.18 -0.34
C THR A 713 19.71 16.74 0.74
N THR A 714 19.72 18.06 0.94
CA THR A 714 20.57 18.79 1.88
C THR A 714 19.90 18.88 3.25
N GLY A 715 20.24 17.97 4.15
CA GLY A 715 19.80 18.04 5.56
C GLY A 715 20.78 18.86 6.41
N ARG A 716 20.25 19.64 7.36
CA ARG A 716 21.03 20.42 8.35
C ARG A 716 20.42 20.31 9.73
N LEU A 717 21.24 20.05 10.73
CA LEU A 717 20.87 19.90 12.14
C LEU A 717 21.44 21.08 12.94
N TYR A 718 20.62 21.68 13.81
CA TYR A 718 20.95 22.89 14.55
C TYR A 718 20.74 22.73 16.06
N LEU A 719 21.59 23.41 16.83
CA LEU A 719 21.50 23.56 18.28
C LEU A 719 21.70 25.03 18.66
N ASP A 720 20.78 25.60 19.43
CA ASP A 720 20.77 27.02 19.85
C ASP A 720 20.92 28.03 18.70
N GLY A 721 20.42 27.66 17.52
CA GLY A 721 20.47 28.51 16.31
C GLY A 721 21.76 28.38 15.50
N VAL A 722 22.70 27.53 15.92
CA VAL A 722 23.97 27.25 15.24
C VAL A 722 23.90 25.88 14.56
N GLU A 723 24.37 25.77 13.32
CA GLU A 723 24.47 24.49 12.63
C GLU A 723 25.52 23.59 13.32
N VAL A 724 25.16 22.33 13.57
CA VAL A 724 26.02 21.33 14.22
C VAL A 724 26.32 20.10 13.35
N ALA A 725 25.54 19.86 12.29
CA ALA A 725 25.84 18.87 11.26
C ALA A 725 25.08 19.18 9.95
N ASN A 726 25.64 18.79 8.80
CA ASN A 726 24.99 18.83 7.49
C ASN A 726 25.37 17.62 6.63
N ALA A 727 24.52 17.26 5.67
CA ALA A 727 24.81 16.25 4.65
C ALA A 727 23.89 16.38 3.42
N ASP A 728 24.46 16.18 2.24
CA ASP A 728 23.77 16.30 0.94
C ASP A 728 23.21 14.95 0.43
N TYR A 729 23.13 13.93 1.30
CA TYR A 729 22.67 12.58 0.97
C TYR A 729 21.30 12.22 1.59
N MET A 730 20.56 13.19 2.15
CA MET A 730 19.28 12.95 2.82
C MET A 730 18.17 12.71 1.79
N THR A 731 18.21 11.54 1.14
CA THR A 731 17.33 11.17 0.02
C THR A 731 15.90 10.81 0.42
N LEU A 732 15.58 10.73 1.72
CA LEU A 732 14.23 10.44 2.21
C LEU A 732 13.62 11.70 2.83
N THR A 733 12.30 11.83 2.69
CA THR A 733 11.50 12.93 3.23
C THR A 733 10.31 12.37 4.01
N PRO A 734 9.66 13.16 4.89
CA PRO A 734 8.52 12.67 5.68
C PRO A 734 7.33 12.19 4.82
N ARG A 735 7.15 12.75 3.61
CA ARG A 735 6.19 12.28 2.59
C ARG A 735 6.40 10.82 2.18
N GLN A 736 7.65 10.34 2.17
CA GLN A 736 7.96 8.96 1.77
C GLN A 736 7.61 7.96 2.87
N VAL A 737 8.02 8.25 4.12
CA VAL A 737 7.93 7.32 5.26
C VAL A 737 6.57 7.28 5.96
N GLY A 738 5.73 8.30 5.75
CA GLY A 738 4.39 8.44 6.35
C GLY A 738 4.39 8.89 7.81
N ASP A 739 3.20 9.12 8.37
CA ASP A 739 3.03 9.80 9.67
C ASP A 739 1.79 9.35 10.48
N GLN A 740 1.32 8.12 10.26
CA GLN A 740 0.21 7.52 11.00
C GLN A 740 0.43 7.52 12.52
N VAL A 741 1.68 7.48 12.97
CA VAL A 741 2.07 7.55 14.38
C VAL A 741 3.13 8.63 14.56
N ALA A 742 2.74 9.74 15.18
CA ALA A 742 3.64 10.80 15.58
C ALA A 742 3.61 11.04 17.10
N PHE A 743 4.78 11.24 17.70
CA PHE A 743 5.02 11.39 19.13
C PHE A 743 6.02 12.51 19.45
N LEU A 744 5.76 13.25 20.53
CA LEU A 744 6.78 14.03 21.25
C LEU A 744 7.16 13.36 22.56
N GLY A 745 8.45 13.42 22.91
CA GLY A 745 9.02 12.94 24.16
C GLY A 745 9.07 11.41 24.34
N ARG A 746 8.73 10.62 23.31
CA ARG A 746 8.85 9.16 23.28
C ARG A 746 9.03 8.64 21.86
N ASN A 747 9.24 7.34 21.71
CA ASN A 747 9.15 6.63 20.45
C ASN A 747 8.20 5.42 20.55
N TRP A 748 8.37 4.45 19.65
CA TRP A 748 7.52 3.26 19.53
C TRP A 748 7.62 2.29 20.72
N ALA A 749 8.83 2.03 21.23
CA ALA A 749 9.10 0.85 22.08
C ALA A 749 10.11 1.07 23.23
N HIS A 750 10.79 2.22 23.28
CA HIS A 750 11.82 2.53 24.27
C HIS A 750 11.32 3.56 25.27
N PRO A 751 12.03 3.76 26.40
CA PRO A 751 11.60 4.71 27.43
C PRO A 751 11.45 6.15 26.92
N ALA A 752 10.58 6.89 27.60
CA ALA A 752 10.37 8.31 27.36
C ALA A 752 11.65 9.15 27.54
N PHE A 753 11.64 10.35 26.97
CA PHE A 753 12.54 11.44 27.32
C PHE A 753 12.41 11.78 28.82
N ASN A 754 13.50 12.26 29.44
CA ASN A 754 13.49 12.73 30.83
C ASN A 754 13.80 14.22 30.85
N GLY A 755 12.78 15.05 30.90
CA GLY A 755 12.93 16.48 30.63
C GLY A 755 11.62 17.22 30.40
N ARG A 756 11.71 18.34 29.70
CA ARG A 756 10.58 19.15 29.23
C ARG A 756 10.76 19.50 27.75
N LEU A 757 9.66 19.68 27.04
CA LEU A 757 9.63 20.14 25.65
C LEU A 757 8.68 21.33 25.53
N GLN A 758 8.99 22.32 24.70
CA GLN A 758 8.14 23.48 24.47
C GLN A 758 8.20 23.96 23.01
N ASP A 759 7.17 24.65 22.54
CA ASP A 759 7.08 25.33 21.24
C ASP A 759 7.52 24.47 20.04
N PHE A 760 6.84 23.33 19.85
CA PHE A 760 7.07 22.46 18.70
C PHE A 760 6.47 23.09 17.44
N ARG A 761 7.24 23.12 16.35
CA ARG A 761 6.83 23.67 15.04
C ARG A 761 7.22 22.75 13.89
N ILE A 762 6.40 22.78 12.84
CA ILE A 762 6.68 22.19 11.54
C ILE A 762 6.46 23.28 10.48
N TYR A 763 7.44 23.47 9.62
CA TYR A 763 7.35 24.34 8.44
C TYR A 763 7.31 23.49 7.17
N VAL A 764 6.46 23.89 6.24
CA VAL A 764 6.47 23.37 4.86
C VAL A 764 7.51 24.22 4.12
N GLY A 765 8.64 23.62 3.73
CA GLY A 765 9.83 24.34 3.27
C GLY A 765 10.97 24.43 4.30
N ALA A 766 12.18 24.62 3.79
CA ALA A 766 13.40 24.77 4.58
C ALA A 766 13.57 26.20 5.08
N LEU A 767 13.81 26.38 6.38
CA LEU A 767 14.20 27.67 6.93
C LEU A 767 15.71 27.90 6.76
N SER A 768 16.09 29.13 6.44
CA SER A 768 17.49 29.52 6.39
C SER A 768 18.13 29.51 7.77
N ALA A 769 19.46 29.38 7.82
CA ALA A 769 20.22 29.49 9.08
C ALA A 769 19.97 30.81 9.83
N VAL A 770 19.59 31.90 9.13
CA VAL A 770 19.23 33.19 9.74
C VAL A 770 17.88 33.10 10.47
N GLU A 771 16.89 32.43 9.87
CA GLU A 771 15.57 32.22 10.48
C GLU A 771 15.66 31.23 11.65
N ILE A 772 16.45 30.16 11.53
CA ILE A 772 16.75 29.24 12.63
C ILE A 772 17.44 29.97 13.79
N ALA A 773 18.39 30.86 13.50
CA ALA A 773 19.05 31.72 14.49
C ALA A 773 18.13 32.82 15.07
N ALA A 774 16.99 33.12 14.44
CA ALA A 774 15.95 33.99 14.99
C ALA A 774 14.98 33.19 15.90
N LEU A 775 14.57 31.98 15.51
CA LEU A 775 13.77 31.07 16.34
C LEU A 775 14.48 30.69 17.65
N ALA A 776 15.80 30.50 17.61
CA ALA A 776 16.62 30.28 18.80
C ALA A 776 16.73 31.51 19.73
N LYS A 777 16.26 32.68 19.29
CA LYS A 777 16.30 33.96 20.03
C LYS A 777 14.93 34.55 20.34
N SER A 778 13.83 33.97 19.82
CA SER A 778 12.50 34.37 20.26
C SER A 778 12.31 33.90 21.70
N ASP A 779 12.14 34.84 22.62
CA ASP A 779 11.76 34.60 24.02
C ASP A 779 10.38 33.91 24.07
#